data_AF-A0A8C8B0E6-F1
#
_entry.id   AF-A0A8C8B0E6-F1
#
_cell.length_a   1.000
_cell.length_b   1.000
_cell.length_c   1.000
_cell.angle_alpha   90.00
_cell.angle_beta   90.00
_cell.angle_gamma   90.00
#
_symmetry.space_group_name_H-M   'P 1'
#
loop_
_entity.id
_entity.type
_entity.pdbx_description
1 polymer ?
#
loop_
_entity_poly.entity_id
_entity_poly.type
_entity_poly.pdbx_seq_one_letter_code
_entity_poly.pdbx_strand_id
1 'polypeptide(L)'
;MGAALARAAQWTAAGSGNGTLEITPLNESLLNQIIKFAEDFNTRHPQEAVFLFREPLEWKTQLDCSVFGKATVQSEAKDKDGQPLLLLTASTLRVRSFDQLSHLLQIAVEKKLKEARACLEANRDPIVKILGSEYGTVEGEDMSMLHLLDKVKKDDDPETEMKMKIFLLLYQLDLQLLNSSLKEISQDIRLSPAAISNEVNLLKNFSGKGGDTVLESLEYTSDYIFSNGCRAPPWRQVHGEICYLVIKPHDTDPLYVTCSTAGVFLNGGKDDIHYERKSDVYKDIVTFLRERSPRFVETMARQVCRFEDVSGSSSETEEDEEQPVRHQEGNTDLPSEYWGIQKLAKYLKGGDPTATVIALCSMRDFNLAQETCQMAIRDIGCLEVLINLLDTEEIRCQIGSLKILKEISQNTLIRHAIADLGGLEIMVKILDSPDKDLKCLAAETIANVARFQQARRTVRQHGGIKRLVGLLGYISVGSTSLTPYQAKDTEIARCGALALWSCSKSTKNKEAIRKAGGIPLLARWLKCSHANILTPVVGTLQECASEPSYRLAIRTEGMIENLVKNLSSEHEELQMHCASAIFKCAEDKETRDLVRQHGGLQPLSVLLGNSENKQLLAAVTGAIWKCAISGENVSKFQEYKAVEALVGLLTDQPEEVLVNIVGALGECCQEPINRTIIRKCGGIPPLVKLLTGTDQALLVNVTKAVGACATEPENMMIIDHLDGVRLLWSLLKNPNPDVQANAAWAICPCIENAKDAGEMVRSFVGGLELIVNLLKSKNKEVLTSVCAAITNIAKDEENLAVLTDHGVIPLLSKLANTNNDKLRRHLAEAISHCCMWGSNRVAFGETKAIAPLVRYLKSKDPSVHRATAQALYQLSEDPNNCITMHENGVVKLLLAMVGSTDETLQEAAAGCIANIRRLALATEKAKYG
;
A
#
# COMPACT_ATOMS: atom_id res chain seq x y z
N MET A 1 -0.83 -5.02 -44.16
CA MET A 1 0.11 -5.58 -43.15
C MET A 1 -0.61 -5.61 -41.80
N GLY A 2 -0.33 -6.58 -40.92
CA GLY A 2 -0.72 -6.43 -39.49
C GLY A 2 -0.06 -5.19 -38.89
N ALA A 3 -0.70 -4.53 -37.92
CA ALA A 3 -0.21 -3.31 -37.29
C ALA A 3 1.17 -3.52 -36.65
N ALA A 4 1.46 -4.70 -36.10
CA ALA A 4 2.77 -5.02 -35.55
C ALA A 4 3.86 -5.05 -36.65
N LEU A 5 3.60 -5.66 -37.80
CA LEU A 5 4.55 -5.69 -38.93
C LEU A 5 4.70 -4.33 -39.61
N ALA A 6 3.67 -3.49 -39.60
CA ALA A 6 3.72 -2.16 -40.18
C ALA A 6 4.41 -1.13 -39.27
N ARG A 7 4.17 -1.20 -37.95
CA ARG A 7 4.56 -0.15 -36.99
C ARG A 7 5.71 -0.53 -36.07
N ALA A 8 5.88 -1.81 -35.74
CA ALA A 8 6.92 -2.27 -34.81
C ALA A 8 8.11 -2.95 -35.51
N ALA A 9 7.86 -3.69 -36.59
CA ALA A 9 8.94 -4.35 -37.32
C ALA A 9 9.85 -3.34 -38.03
N GLN A 10 11.15 -3.61 -38.00
CA GLN A 10 12.17 -2.77 -38.61
C GLN A 10 12.44 -3.23 -40.05
N TRP A 11 12.28 -2.32 -41.01
CA TRP A 11 12.45 -2.59 -42.43
C TRP A 11 13.64 -1.80 -42.99
N THR A 12 14.42 -2.42 -43.86
CA THR A 12 15.52 -1.76 -44.57
C THR A 12 15.00 -0.59 -45.42
N ALA A 13 15.68 0.56 -45.37
CA ALA A 13 15.34 1.74 -46.15
C ALA A 13 15.45 1.44 -47.66
N ALA A 14 14.34 1.60 -48.38
CA ALA A 14 14.22 1.22 -49.78
C ALA A 14 15.02 2.14 -50.72
N GLY A 15 16.23 1.74 -51.08
CA GLY A 15 16.86 2.17 -52.34
C GLY A 15 16.23 1.40 -53.51
N SER A 16 15.17 1.93 -54.12
CA SER A 16 14.51 1.42 -55.33
C SER A 16 14.01 -0.05 -55.35
N GLY A 17 14.07 -0.77 -54.23
CA GLY A 17 13.57 -2.14 -54.08
C GLY A 17 12.56 -2.29 -52.94
N ASN A 18 11.81 -3.40 -52.95
CA ASN A 18 10.93 -3.78 -51.85
C ASN A 18 11.78 -4.01 -50.58
N GLY A 19 11.55 -3.23 -49.52
CA GLY A 19 12.28 -3.35 -48.25
C GLY A 19 12.20 -4.76 -47.66
N THR A 20 13.32 -5.25 -47.12
CA THR A 20 13.47 -6.52 -46.39
C THR A 20 13.47 -6.28 -44.89
N LEU A 21 13.05 -7.27 -44.09
CA LEU A 21 13.07 -7.17 -42.63
C LEU A 21 14.52 -7.10 -42.13
N GLU A 22 14.85 -6.11 -41.29
CA GLU A 22 16.21 -6.01 -40.73
C GLU A 22 16.49 -7.18 -39.77
N ILE A 23 17.77 -7.60 -39.69
CA ILE A 23 18.19 -8.61 -38.72
C ILE A 23 18.40 -7.91 -37.38
N THR A 24 17.33 -7.80 -36.59
CA THR A 24 17.35 -7.18 -35.26
C THR A 24 16.71 -8.11 -34.23
N PRO A 25 17.08 -8.00 -32.94
CA PRO A 25 16.49 -8.82 -31.88
C PRO A 25 14.96 -8.70 -31.82
N LEU A 26 14.42 -7.49 -32.06
CA LEU A 26 12.99 -7.21 -32.10
C LEU A 26 12.29 -7.97 -33.25
N ASN A 27 12.84 -7.90 -34.46
CA ASN A 27 12.29 -8.64 -35.61
C ASN A 27 12.40 -10.16 -35.43
N GLU A 28 13.47 -10.65 -34.81
CA GLU A 28 13.62 -12.06 -34.50
C GLU A 28 12.60 -12.53 -33.44
N SER A 29 12.35 -11.72 -32.42
CA SER A 29 11.30 -11.94 -31.40
C SER A 29 9.90 -12.00 -32.04
N LEU A 30 9.59 -11.03 -32.91
CA LEU A 30 8.33 -11.00 -33.68
C LEU A 30 8.16 -12.25 -34.55
N LEU A 31 9.20 -12.61 -35.32
CA LEU A 31 9.16 -13.78 -36.20
C LEU A 31 8.97 -15.08 -35.40
N ASN A 32 9.63 -15.24 -34.26
CA ASN A 32 9.47 -16.42 -33.40
C ASN A 32 8.05 -16.55 -32.85
N GLN A 33 7.42 -15.44 -32.45
CA GLN A 33 6.03 -15.44 -31.98
C GLN A 33 5.05 -15.79 -33.12
N ILE A 34 5.27 -15.28 -34.33
CA ILE A 34 4.47 -15.61 -35.53
C ILE A 34 4.62 -17.10 -35.89
N ILE A 35 5.85 -17.63 -35.87
CA ILE A 35 6.12 -19.06 -36.12
C ILE A 35 5.37 -19.93 -35.11
N LYS A 36 5.49 -19.60 -33.83
CA LYS A 36 4.82 -20.35 -32.76
C LYS A 36 3.31 -20.36 -32.93
N PHE A 37 2.72 -19.22 -33.29
CA PHE A 37 1.29 -19.14 -33.59
C PHE A 37 0.90 -20.05 -34.76
N ALA A 38 1.63 -20.00 -35.87
CA ALA A 38 1.33 -20.80 -37.05
C ALA A 38 1.51 -22.31 -36.81
N GLU A 39 2.50 -22.71 -36.02
CA GLU A 39 2.71 -24.11 -35.64
C GLU A 39 1.58 -24.63 -34.73
N ASP A 40 1.20 -23.86 -33.72
CA ASP A 40 0.15 -24.22 -32.75
C ASP A 40 -1.27 -24.06 -33.32
N PHE A 41 -1.43 -23.41 -34.48
CA PHE A 41 -2.76 -23.07 -35.00
C PHE A 41 -3.61 -24.32 -35.24
N ASN A 42 -3.03 -25.38 -35.81
CA ASN A 42 -3.74 -26.62 -36.10
C ASN A 42 -4.20 -27.36 -34.82
N THR A 43 -3.37 -27.34 -33.77
CA THR A 43 -3.69 -28.04 -32.52
C THR A 43 -4.71 -27.28 -31.68
N ARG A 44 -4.70 -25.94 -31.73
CA ARG A 44 -5.63 -25.10 -30.96
C ARG A 44 -6.94 -24.82 -31.68
N HIS A 45 -6.92 -24.74 -33.01
CA HIS A 45 -8.04 -24.32 -33.85
C HIS A 45 -8.18 -25.24 -35.08
N PRO A 46 -8.51 -26.54 -34.90
CA PRO A 46 -8.51 -27.53 -35.98
C PRO A 46 -9.58 -27.26 -37.04
N GLN A 47 -10.69 -26.60 -36.69
CA GLN A 47 -11.73 -26.24 -37.67
C GLN A 47 -11.24 -25.09 -38.57
N GLU A 48 -10.61 -24.09 -37.97
CA GLU A 48 -10.01 -22.92 -38.63
C GLU A 48 -8.78 -23.28 -39.47
N ALA A 49 -8.03 -24.31 -39.07
CA ALA A 49 -6.80 -24.70 -39.76
C ALA A 49 -7.04 -25.21 -41.20
N VAL A 50 -8.22 -25.78 -41.46
CA VAL A 50 -8.64 -26.32 -42.76
C VAL A 50 -9.22 -25.23 -43.68
N PHE A 51 -9.39 -24.00 -43.17
CA PHE A 51 -9.92 -22.90 -43.97
C PHE A 51 -9.06 -22.60 -45.20
N LEU A 52 -9.71 -22.48 -46.36
CA LEU A 52 -9.07 -22.22 -47.64
C LEU A 52 -8.82 -20.72 -47.80
N PHE A 53 -7.55 -20.33 -47.94
CA PHE A 53 -7.17 -18.95 -48.19
C PHE A 53 -7.72 -18.47 -49.53
N ARG A 54 -8.15 -17.20 -49.57
CA ARG A 54 -8.67 -16.59 -50.80
C ARG A 54 -7.61 -16.53 -51.91
N GLU A 55 -6.38 -16.22 -51.54
CA GLU A 55 -5.19 -16.25 -52.39
C GLU A 55 -4.06 -17.01 -51.69
N PRO A 56 -3.21 -17.74 -52.44
CA PRO A 56 -2.08 -18.44 -51.84
C PRO A 56 -1.05 -17.47 -51.28
N LEU A 57 -0.52 -17.80 -50.09
CA LEU A 57 0.74 -17.23 -49.63
C LEU A 57 1.85 -17.83 -50.50
N GLU A 58 2.61 -16.97 -51.17
CA GLU A 58 3.61 -17.37 -52.16
C GLU A 58 4.94 -16.70 -51.86
N TRP A 59 6.02 -17.50 -51.78
CA TRP A 59 7.37 -16.98 -51.58
C TRP A 59 8.44 -17.89 -52.17
N LYS A 60 9.67 -17.36 -52.28
CA LYS A 60 10.84 -18.14 -52.69
C LYS A 60 11.40 -18.87 -51.47
N THR A 61 11.40 -20.20 -51.53
CA THR A 61 11.88 -21.05 -50.43
C THR A 61 13.35 -21.44 -50.62
N GLN A 62 14.04 -21.69 -49.51
CA GLN A 62 15.38 -22.28 -49.48
C GLN A 62 15.35 -23.77 -49.07
N LEU A 63 14.15 -24.37 -49.03
CA LEU A 63 13.95 -25.80 -48.84
C LEU A 63 14.23 -26.52 -50.16
N ASP A 64 15.04 -27.58 -50.10
CA ASP A 64 15.29 -28.45 -51.24
C ASP A 64 14.14 -29.45 -51.40
N CYS A 65 13.77 -29.80 -52.63
CA CYS A 65 12.78 -30.83 -52.93
C CYS A 65 13.14 -32.20 -52.29
N SER A 66 14.42 -32.44 -51.99
CA SER A 66 14.90 -33.62 -51.25
C SER A 66 14.34 -33.72 -49.83
N VAL A 67 14.00 -32.59 -49.19
CA VAL A 67 13.41 -32.55 -47.84
C VAL A 67 11.99 -33.13 -47.81
N PHE A 68 11.33 -33.15 -48.97
CA PHE A 68 9.98 -33.69 -49.17
C PHE A 68 9.95 -35.01 -49.95
N GLY A 69 11.11 -35.53 -50.37
CA GLY A 69 11.27 -36.84 -51.00
C GLY A 69 10.83 -36.98 -52.48
N LYS A 70 10.47 -35.89 -53.19
CA LYS A 70 10.01 -35.92 -54.60
C LYS A 70 10.45 -34.67 -55.37
N ALA A 71 10.59 -34.76 -56.71
CA ALA A 71 10.99 -33.63 -57.59
C ALA A 71 9.98 -32.47 -57.66
N THR A 72 8.71 -32.77 -57.38
CA THR A 72 7.61 -31.79 -57.23
C THR A 72 6.79 -32.22 -56.02
N VAL A 73 6.52 -31.28 -55.10
CA VAL A 73 5.81 -31.56 -53.84
C VAL A 73 4.41 -30.98 -53.95
N GLN A 74 3.41 -31.84 -53.89
CA GLN A 74 1.99 -31.47 -53.89
C GLN A 74 1.31 -32.15 -52.73
N SER A 75 0.47 -31.43 -51.99
CA SER A 75 -0.37 -32.04 -50.95
C SER A 75 -1.43 -32.97 -51.55
N GLU A 76 -1.78 -34.03 -50.81
CA GLU A 76 -2.93 -34.88 -51.14
C GLU A 76 -4.26 -34.12 -50.98
N ALA A 77 -4.31 -33.18 -50.03
CA ALA A 77 -5.42 -32.25 -49.86
C ALA A 77 -5.50 -31.30 -51.06
N LYS A 78 -6.70 -31.21 -51.65
CA LYS A 78 -7.00 -30.36 -52.81
C LYS A 78 -8.22 -29.47 -52.53
N ASP A 79 -8.27 -28.31 -53.17
CA ASP A 79 -9.46 -27.46 -53.16
C ASP A 79 -10.59 -28.03 -54.05
N LYS A 80 -11.73 -27.32 -54.08
CA LYS A 80 -12.92 -27.71 -54.84
C LYS A 80 -12.67 -27.82 -56.36
N ASP A 81 -11.63 -27.16 -56.86
CA ASP A 81 -11.21 -27.16 -58.27
C ASP A 81 -10.07 -28.16 -58.56
N GLY A 82 -9.69 -28.97 -57.57
CA GLY A 82 -8.68 -30.01 -57.70
C GLY A 82 -7.23 -29.51 -57.61
N GLN A 83 -6.99 -28.26 -57.20
CA GLN A 83 -5.64 -27.72 -56.99
C GLN A 83 -5.10 -28.11 -55.62
N PRO A 84 -3.82 -28.49 -55.50
CA PRO A 84 -3.23 -28.85 -54.22
C PRO A 84 -3.11 -27.64 -53.28
N LEU A 85 -3.40 -27.85 -51.99
CA LEU A 85 -3.31 -26.82 -50.94
C LEU A 85 -1.88 -26.42 -50.57
N LEU A 86 -0.91 -27.29 -50.85
CA LEU A 86 0.53 -27.01 -50.83
C LEU A 86 1.14 -27.37 -52.19
N LEU A 87 1.87 -26.44 -52.79
CA LEU A 87 2.60 -26.68 -54.04
C LEU A 87 4.02 -26.10 -53.95
N LEU A 88 5.02 -26.95 -54.17
CA LEU A 88 6.40 -26.54 -54.39
C LEU A 88 6.78 -26.79 -55.84
N THR A 89 7.10 -25.71 -56.57
CA THR A 89 7.56 -25.77 -57.96
C THR A 89 8.90 -25.04 -58.07
N ALA A 90 9.96 -25.79 -58.42
CA ALA A 90 11.34 -25.32 -58.45
C ALA A 90 11.82 -24.70 -57.12
N SER A 91 11.67 -23.38 -56.95
CA SER A 91 12.05 -22.64 -55.73
C SER A 91 10.91 -21.80 -55.17
N THR A 92 9.68 -21.98 -55.67
CA THR A 92 8.51 -21.21 -55.26
C THR A 92 7.55 -22.11 -54.52
N LEU A 93 7.19 -21.69 -53.30
CA LEU A 93 6.26 -22.40 -52.44
C LEU A 93 4.93 -21.64 -52.38
N ARG A 94 3.82 -22.37 -52.48
CA ARG A 94 2.45 -21.85 -52.38
C ARG A 94 1.67 -22.61 -51.32
N VAL A 95 1.07 -21.89 -50.38
CA VAL A 95 0.27 -22.44 -49.28
C VAL A 95 -1.11 -21.81 -49.28
N ARG A 96 -2.16 -22.64 -49.15
CA ARG A 96 -3.57 -22.21 -49.14
C ARG A 96 -4.34 -22.55 -47.86
N SER A 97 -3.70 -23.06 -46.82
CA SER A 97 -4.34 -23.26 -45.51
C SER A 97 -3.33 -23.18 -44.35
N PHE A 98 -3.81 -22.90 -43.14
CA PHE A 98 -2.97 -22.89 -41.94
C PHE A 98 -2.48 -24.28 -41.57
N ASP A 99 -3.27 -25.33 -41.83
CA ASP A 99 -2.85 -26.72 -41.64
C ASP A 99 -1.58 -27.03 -42.46
N GLN A 100 -1.56 -26.68 -43.75
CA GLN A 100 -0.39 -26.90 -44.60
C GLN A 100 0.78 -25.98 -44.22
N LEU A 101 0.50 -24.77 -43.74
CA LEU A 101 1.54 -23.85 -43.24
C LEU A 101 2.22 -24.41 -41.98
N SER A 102 1.46 -24.96 -41.05
CA SER A 102 1.96 -25.60 -39.82
C SER A 102 2.85 -26.80 -40.16
N HIS A 103 2.39 -27.70 -41.04
CA HIS A 103 3.18 -28.84 -41.50
C HIS A 103 4.48 -28.42 -42.18
N LEU A 104 4.44 -27.36 -43.01
CA LEU A 104 5.64 -26.83 -43.65
C LEU A 104 6.66 -26.32 -42.63
N LEU A 105 6.22 -25.54 -41.64
CA LEU A 105 7.11 -25.01 -40.61
C LEU A 105 7.74 -26.14 -39.77
N GLN A 106 6.98 -27.19 -39.46
CA GLN A 106 7.51 -28.37 -38.78
C GLN A 106 8.62 -29.06 -39.59
N ILE A 107 8.46 -29.18 -40.92
CA ILE A 107 9.45 -29.78 -41.83
C ILE A 107 10.69 -28.89 -41.99
N ALA A 108 10.53 -27.56 -41.92
CA ALA A 108 11.64 -26.63 -42.11
C ALA A 108 12.69 -26.68 -40.98
N VAL A 109 12.36 -27.25 -39.80
CA VAL A 109 13.23 -27.46 -38.62
C VAL A 109 14.15 -26.26 -38.30
N GLU A 110 15.37 -26.22 -38.84
CA GLU A 110 16.38 -25.18 -38.58
C GLU A 110 16.21 -23.92 -39.46
N LYS A 111 15.42 -24.01 -40.54
CA LYS A 111 15.19 -22.92 -41.50
C LYS A 111 13.89 -22.15 -41.26
N LYS A 112 13.14 -22.44 -40.19
CA LYS A 112 11.83 -21.83 -39.88
C LYS A 112 11.84 -20.30 -39.91
N LEU A 113 12.82 -19.68 -39.26
CA LEU A 113 12.98 -18.22 -39.23
C LEU A 113 13.18 -17.63 -40.63
N LYS A 114 13.95 -18.30 -41.49
CA LYS A 114 14.22 -17.84 -42.85
C LYS A 114 12.97 -17.98 -43.74
N GLU A 115 12.24 -19.09 -43.61
CA GLU A 115 11.00 -19.32 -44.37
C GLU A 115 9.87 -18.37 -43.93
N ALA A 116 9.68 -18.17 -42.63
CA ALA A 116 8.69 -17.23 -42.10
C ALA A 116 8.97 -15.79 -42.56
N ARG A 117 10.25 -15.38 -42.51
CA ARG A 117 10.69 -14.09 -43.02
C ARG A 117 10.44 -13.94 -44.52
N ALA A 118 10.88 -14.90 -45.33
CA ALA A 118 10.69 -14.86 -46.79
C ALA A 118 9.20 -14.84 -47.16
N CYS A 119 8.36 -15.55 -46.41
CA CYS A 119 6.91 -15.53 -46.57
C CYS A 119 6.34 -14.13 -46.31
N LEU A 120 6.68 -13.49 -45.18
CA LEU A 120 6.17 -12.16 -44.83
C LEU A 120 6.71 -11.05 -45.76
N GLU A 121 7.95 -11.15 -46.21
CA GLU A 121 8.54 -10.21 -47.18
C GLU A 121 7.86 -10.29 -48.56
N ALA A 122 7.47 -11.50 -48.99
CA ALA A 122 6.79 -11.72 -50.27
C ALA A 122 5.26 -11.46 -50.19
N ASN A 123 4.67 -11.51 -49.01
CA ASN A 123 3.22 -11.37 -48.78
C ASN A 123 2.94 -10.21 -47.81
N ARG A 124 3.02 -8.96 -48.31
CA ARG A 124 2.86 -7.74 -47.49
C ARG A 124 1.52 -7.64 -46.76
N ASP A 125 0.45 -8.21 -47.31
CA ASP A 125 -0.81 -8.27 -46.60
C ASP A 125 -1.33 -9.72 -46.54
N PRO A 126 -0.83 -10.52 -45.59
CA PRO A 126 -1.25 -11.91 -45.48
C PRO A 126 -2.73 -12.00 -45.08
N ILE A 127 -3.27 -11.02 -44.35
CA ILE A 127 -4.68 -10.99 -43.94
C ILE A 127 -5.58 -10.85 -45.18
N VAL A 128 -5.24 -9.94 -46.10
CA VAL A 128 -5.95 -9.79 -47.38
C VAL A 128 -5.89 -11.05 -48.21
N LYS A 129 -4.75 -11.74 -48.26
CA LYS A 129 -4.63 -13.02 -49.00
C LYS A 129 -5.43 -14.14 -48.36
N ILE A 130 -5.48 -14.20 -47.03
CA ILE A 130 -6.19 -15.26 -46.32
C ILE A 130 -7.70 -15.04 -46.36
N LEU A 131 -8.18 -13.85 -45.99
CA LEU A 131 -9.60 -13.56 -45.76
C LEU A 131 -10.24 -12.72 -46.88
N GLY A 132 -9.44 -11.95 -47.62
CA GLY A 132 -9.87 -11.08 -48.70
C GLY A 132 -9.72 -9.58 -48.44
N SER A 133 -9.89 -8.79 -49.50
CA SER A 133 -9.65 -7.34 -49.50
C SER A 133 -10.52 -6.56 -48.51
N GLU A 134 -11.68 -7.09 -48.13
CA GLU A 134 -12.58 -6.51 -47.14
C GLU A 134 -12.07 -6.62 -45.68
N TYR A 135 -11.05 -7.45 -45.44
CA TYR A 135 -10.37 -7.61 -44.14
C TYR A 135 -8.98 -6.95 -44.11
N GLY A 136 -8.62 -6.20 -45.16
CA GLY A 136 -7.36 -5.46 -45.24
C GLY A 136 -7.34 -4.21 -44.38
N THR A 137 -6.13 -3.72 -44.08
CA THR A 137 -5.93 -2.44 -43.39
C THR A 137 -6.20 -1.29 -44.35
N VAL A 138 -7.36 -0.64 -44.25
CA VAL A 138 -7.68 0.59 -44.99
C VAL A 138 -7.09 1.77 -44.21
N GLU A 139 -6.26 2.57 -44.87
CA GLU A 139 -5.83 3.86 -44.33
C GLU A 139 -7.05 4.79 -44.24
N GLY A 140 -7.56 4.98 -43.03
CA GLY A 140 -8.67 5.87 -42.74
C GLY A 140 -9.91 5.15 -42.20
N GLU A 141 -10.33 5.61 -41.03
CA GLU A 141 -11.64 5.39 -40.39
C GLU A 141 -11.90 4.03 -39.70
N ASP A 142 -12.22 4.18 -38.41
CA ASP A 142 -12.52 3.18 -37.39
C ASP A 142 -13.90 2.51 -37.61
N MET A 143 -14.10 1.85 -38.75
CA MET A 143 -15.40 1.24 -39.10
C MET A 143 -15.34 -0.23 -39.53
N SER A 144 -14.31 -0.99 -39.18
CA SER A 144 -14.21 -2.40 -39.63
C SER A 144 -14.96 -3.38 -38.70
N MET A 145 -14.75 -3.33 -37.38
CA MET A 145 -15.34 -4.31 -36.45
C MET A 145 -16.85 -4.14 -36.25
N LEU A 146 -17.34 -2.91 -36.08
CA LEU A 146 -18.78 -2.63 -35.94
C LEU A 146 -19.54 -3.01 -37.21
N HIS A 147 -18.97 -2.74 -38.39
CA HIS A 147 -19.60 -3.02 -39.68
C HIS A 147 -19.54 -4.51 -40.07
N LEU A 148 -18.54 -5.26 -39.58
CA LEU A 148 -18.45 -6.73 -39.68
C LEU A 148 -19.40 -7.44 -38.71
N LEU A 149 -19.51 -6.96 -37.45
CA LEU A 149 -20.49 -7.45 -36.47
C LEU A 149 -21.94 -7.25 -36.94
N ASP A 150 -22.22 -6.13 -37.61
CA ASP A 150 -23.54 -5.84 -38.18
C ASP A 150 -23.85 -6.71 -39.43
N LYS A 151 -22.82 -7.18 -40.14
CA LYS A 151 -22.94 -8.12 -41.27
C LYS A 151 -23.26 -9.53 -40.79
N VAL A 152 -22.62 -10.02 -39.72
CA VAL A 152 -22.92 -11.34 -39.12
C VAL A 152 -24.32 -11.39 -38.51
N LYS A 153 -24.82 -10.26 -37.99
CA LYS A 153 -26.23 -10.18 -37.56
C LYS A 153 -27.24 -10.25 -38.72
N LYS A 154 -26.81 -10.04 -39.98
CA LYS A 154 -27.67 -9.96 -41.16
C LYS A 154 -27.53 -11.16 -42.10
N ASP A 155 -26.34 -11.74 -42.23
CA ASP A 155 -26.05 -12.91 -43.06
C ASP A 155 -25.72 -14.12 -42.15
N ASP A 156 -26.61 -15.11 -42.15
CA ASP A 156 -26.49 -16.41 -41.45
C ASP A 156 -25.55 -17.37 -42.24
N ASP A 157 -24.50 -16.83 -42.87
CA ASP A 157 -23.58 -17.57 -43.75
C ASP A 157 -22.40 -18.16 -42.95
N PRO A 158 -22.24 -19.51 -42.91
CA PRO A 158 -21.20 -20.17 -42.13
C PRO A 158 -19.77 -19.84 -42.62
N GLU A 159 -19.57 -19.47 -43.88
CA GLU A 159 -18.25 -19.05 -44.37
C GLU A 159 -17.83 -17.68 -43.80
N THR A 160 -18.80 -16.77 -43.66
CA THR A 160 -18.58 -15.44 -43.06
C THR A 160 -18.28 -15.52 -41.56
N GLU A 161 -18.97 -16.41 -40.83
CA GLU A 161 -18.65 -16.71 -39.42
C GLU A 161 -17.21 -17.24 -39.28
N MET A 162 -16.80 -18.12 -40.19
CA MET A 162 -15.47 -18.71 -40.20
C MET A 162 -14.36 -17.67 -40.44
N LYS A 163 -14.57 -16.78 -41.42
CA LYS A 163 -13.65 -15.67 -41.70
C LYS A 163 -13.51 -14.73 -40.50
N MET A 164 -14.60 -14.48 -39.77
CA MET A 164 -14.59 -13.61 -38.60
C MET A 164 -13.84 -14.23 -37.41
N LYS A 165 -13.98 -15.54 -37.17
CA LYS A 165 -13.18 -16.26 -36.16
C LYS A 165 -11.69 -16.17 -36.46
N ILE A 166 -11.29 -16.44 -37.70
CA ILE A 166 -9.88 -16.34 -38.12
C ILE A 166 -9.37 -14.90 -38.03
N PHE A 167 -10.17 -13.91 -38.42
CA PHE A 167 -9.82 -12.49 -38.27
C PHE A 167 -9.54 -12.11 -36.83
N LEU A 168 -10.40 -12.52 -35.88
CA LEU A 168 -10.23 -12.23 -34.46
C LEU A 168 -8.96 -12.88 -33.89
N LEU A 169 -8.65 -14.12 -34.30
CA LEU A 169 -7.42 -14.81 -33.89
C LEU A 169 -6.16 -14.10 -34.41
N LEU A 170 -6.17 -13.66 -35.67
CA LEU A 170 -5.06 -12.91 -36.26
C LEU A 170 -4.92 -11.50 -35.65
N TYR A 171 -6.04 -10.84 -35.33
CA TYR A 171 -6.04 -9.55 -34.65
C TYR A 171 -5.51 -9.67 -33.21
N GLN A 172 -5.90 -10.71 -32.48
CA GLN A 172 -5.39 -10.98 -31.14
C GLN A 172 -3.87 -11.25 -31.16
N LEU A 173 -3.38 -12.00 -32.15
CA LEU A 173 -1.95 -12.18 -32.36
C LEU A 173 -1.26 -10.84 -32.61
N ASP A 174 -1.79 -10.00 -33.50
CA ASP A 174 -1.20 -8.71 -33.86
C ASP A 174 -1.12 -7.75 -32.65
N LEU A 175 -2.14 -7.74 -31.78
CA LEU A 175 -2.11 -7.01 -30.50
C LEU A 175 -1.06 -7.57 -29.52
N GLN A 176 -0.91 -8.90 -29.45
CA GLN A 176 0.11 -9.53 -28.61
C GLN A 176 1.53 -9.19 -29.09
N LEU A 177 1.76 -9.22 -30.40
CA LEU A 177 3.02 -8.83 -31.03
C LEU A 177 3.33 -7.34 -30.78
N LEU A 178 2.33 -6.46 -30.87
CA LEU A 178 2.52 -5.03 -30.61
C LEU A 178 2.86 -4.76 -29.13
N ASN A 179 2.15 -5.40 -28.20
CA ASN A 179 2.41 -5.24 -26.76
C ASN A 179 3.77 -5.80 -26.34
N SER A 180 4.18 -6.95 -26.88
CA SER A 180 5.52 -7.51 -26.61
C SER A 180 6.61 -6.62 -27.19
N SER A 181 6.40 -6.09 -28.40
CA SER A 181 7.30 -5.13 -29.03
C SER A 181 7.42 -3.83 -28.24
N LEU A 182 6.30 -3.27 -27.74
CA LEU A 182 6.32 -2.07 -26.90
C LEU A 182 7.08 -2.31 -25.58
N LYS A 183 7.03 -3.52 -25.02
CA LYS A 183 7.81 -3.87 -23.84
C LYS A 183 9.31 -3.93 -24.12
N GLU A 184 9.72 -4.42 -25.29
CA GLU A 184 11.11 -4.36 -25.74
C GLU A 184 11.55 -2.92 -26.07
N ILE A 185 10.68 -2.12 -26.72
CA ILE A 185 10.95 -0.72 -27.09
C ILE A 185 10.98 0.21 -25.87
N SER A 186 10.14 -0.01 -24.86
CA SER A 186 10.10 0.76 -23.61
C SER A 186 11.31 0.54 -22.71
N GLN A 187 12.11 -0.50 -22.96
CA GLN A 187 13.41 -0.67 -22.31
C GLN A 187 14.50 0.24 -22.93
N ASP A 188 14.27 0.79 -24.12
CA ASP A 188 15.13 1.77 -24.80
C ASP A 188 14.58 3.20 -24.67
N ILE A 189 14.70 3.80 -23.48
CA ILE A 189 14.41 5.24 -23.30
C ILE A 189 15.49 6.04 -24.02
N ARG A 190 15.13 6.70 -25.13
CA ARG A 190 16.03 7.62 -25.82
C ARG A 190 16.18 8.91 -25.00
N LEU A 191 17.41 9.28 -24.65
CA LEU A 191 17.70 10.52 -23.93
C LEU A 191 17.33 11.74 -24.78
N SER A 192 16.73 12.75 -24.15
CA SER A 192 16.41 14.03 -24.79
C SER A 192 17.36 15.14 -24.34
N PRO A 193 17.53 16.23 -25.14
CA PRO A 193 18.35 17.38 -24.72
C PRO A 193 17.88 18.01 -23.41
N ALA A 194 16.57 18.04 -23.16
CA ALA A 194 15.99 18.56 -21.93
C ALA A 194 16.34 17.69 -20.71
N ALA A 195 16.26 16.35 -20.85
CA ALA A 195 16.61 15.42 -19.79
C ALA A 195 18.08 15.56 -19.36
N ILE A 196 18.99 15.61 -20.33
CA ILE A 196 20.43 15.78 -20.07
C ILE A 196 20.72 17.15 -19.46
N SER A 197 20.07 18.22 -19.93
CA SER A 197 20.23 19.57 -19.35
C SER A 197 19.79 19.61 -17.88
N ASN A 198 18.66 18.99 -17.55
CA ASN A 198 18.16 18.92 -16.18
C ASN A 198 19.11 18.14 -15.26
N GLU A 199 19.60 16.98 -15.71
CA GLU A 199 20.54 16.15 -14.96
C GLU A 199 21.88 16.87 -14.73
N VAL A 200 22.41 17.55 -15.75
CA VAL A 200 23.63 18.37 -15.65
C VAL A 200 23.44 19.53 -14.67
N ASN A 201 22.32 20.26 -14.74
CA ASN A 201 22.05 21.38 -13.82
C ASN A 201 21.92 20.90 -12.38
N LEU A 202 21.29 19.74 -12.17
CA LEU A 202 21.20 19.12 -10.85
C LEU A 202 22.59 18.76 -10.33
N LEU A 203 23.42 18.06 -11.11
CA LEU A 203 24.78 17.68 -10.70
C LEU A 203 25.71 18.88 -10.46
N LYS A 204 25.54 19.98 -11.21
CA LYS A 204 26.28 21.23 -10.97
C LYS A 204 26.00 21.83 -9.59
N ASN A 205 24.76 21.74 -9.09
CA ASN A 205 24.43 22.20 -7.73
C ASN A 205 25.17 21.41 -6.64
N PHE A 206 25.65 20.20 -6.96
CA PHE A 206 26.42 19.35 -6.07
C PHE A 206 27.91 19.29 -6.42
N SER A 207 28.40 20.19 -7.29
CA SER A 207 29.81 20.26 -7.70
C SER A 207 30.54 21.42 -7.00
N GLY A 208 31.81 21.22 -6.61
CA GLY A 208 32.65 22.28 -6.03
C GLY A 208 33.90 21.77 -5.31
N LYS A 209 34.74 22.68 -4.82
CA LYS A 209 36.07 22.36 -4.22
C LYS A 209 36.04 21.83 -2.77
N GLY A 210 34.87 21.67 -2.16
CA GLY A 210 34.73 21.22 -0.76
C GLY A 210 34.66 19.70 -0.65
N GLY A 211 35.19 19.11 0.42
CA GLY A 211 35.16 17.64 0.63
C GLY A 211 33.77 17.02 0.84
N ASP A 212 32.72 17.84 0.90
CA ASP A 212 31.31 17.45 1.05
C ASP A 212 30.51 17.50 -0.29
N THR A 213 31.15 17.91 -1.41
CA THR A 213 30.53 17.95 -2.74
C THR A 213 30.69 16.63 -3.48
N VAL A 214 29.74 16.33 -4.38
CA VAL A 214 29.66 15.05 -5.10
C VAL A 214 30.65 14.99 -6.27
N LEU A 215 31.00 16.14 -6.87
CA LEU A 215 31.99 16.27 -7.95
C LEU A 215 32.90 17.48 -7.71
N GLU A 216 34.12 17.47 -8.25
CA GLU A 216 35.03 18.63 -8.20
C GLU A 216 34.60 19.71 -9.21
N SER A 217 34.31 19.30 -10.45
CA SER A 217 33.79 20.17 -11.50
C SER A 217 32.99 19.40 -12.55
N LEU A 218 32.00 20.06 -13.16
CA LEU A 218 31.25 19.54 -14.30
C LEU A 218 30.96 20.68 -15.27
N GLU A 219 31.51 20.58 -16.49
CA GLU A 219 31.43 21.64 -17.49
C GLU A 219 31.05 21.10 -18.88
N TYR A 220 30.39 21.94 -19.67
CA TYR A 220 30.23 21.65 -21.09
C TYR A 220 31.53 21.99 -21.82
N THR A 221 31.84 21.22 -22.85
CA THR A 221 32.94 21.55 -23.78
C THR A 221 32.61 22.75 -24.68
N SER A 222 31.32 23.06 -24.85
CA SER A 222 30.82 24.17 -25.66
C SER A 222 29.64 24.86 -24.96
N ASP A 223 29.69 26.19 -24.89
CA ASP A 223 28.63 27.01 -24.31
C ASP A 223 27.48 27.29 -25.28
N TYR A 224 27.68 27.01 -26.58
CA TYR A 224 26.67 27.28 -27.62
C TYR A 224 25.52 26.26 -27.60
N ILE A 225 24.28 26.74 -27.68
CA ILE A 225 23.05 25.93 -27.71
C ILE A 225 22.31 26.22 -29.03
N PHE A 226 21.99 25.16 -29.78
CA PHE A 226 21.19 25.24 -30.99
C PHE A 226 19.68 25.37 -30.66
N SER A 227 18.86 25.79 -31.62
CA SER A 227 17.41 25.99 -31.44
C SER A 227 16.65 24.73 -31.00
N ASN A 228 17.22 23.54 -31.20
CA ASN A 228 16.66 22.25 -30.76
C ASN A 228 17.15 21.82 -29.36
N GLY A 229 17.88 22.67 -28.64
CA GLY A 229 18.40 22.40 -27.31
C GLY A 229 19.70 21.57 -27.26
N CYS A 230 20.19 21.07 -28.41
CA CYS A 230 21.47 20.38 -28.48
C CYS A 230 22.65 21.35 -28.38
N ARG A 231 23.79 20.86 -27.90
CA ARG A 231 25.09 21.56 -27.89
C ARG A 231 26.12 20.94 -28.84
N ALA A 232 25.86 19.71 -29.30
CA ALA A 232 26.65 19.07 -30.36
C ALA A 232 26.43 19.78 -31.70
N PRO A 233 27.41 19.82 -32.61
CA PRO A 233 27.26 20.45 -33.93
C PRO A 233 26.28 19.67 -34.83
N PRO A 234 25.58 20.33 -35.78
CA PRO A 234 24.48 19.74 -36.53
C PRO A 234 24.81 18.42 -37.24
N TRP A 235 26.03 18.29 -37.80
CA TRP A 235 26.46 17.05 -38.46
C TRP A 235 26.64 15.86 -37.50
N ARG A 236 26.90 16.11 -36.20
CA ARG A 236 26.94 15.06 -35.17
C ARG A 236 25.56 14.78 -34.57
N GLN A 237 24.64 15.75 -34.60
CA GLN A 237 23.25 15.55 -34.18
C GLN A 237 22.52 14.53 -35.08
N VAL A 238 22.89 14.43 -36.36
CA VAL A 238 22.37 13.39 -37.27
C VAL A 238 22.72 11.97 -36.76
N HIS A 239 23.80 11.83 -36.01
CA HIS A 239 24.21 10.59 -35.35
C HIS A 239 23.63 10.43 -33.94
N GLY A 240 22.70 11.31 -33.54
CA GLY A 240 22.04 11.28 -32.23
C GLY A 240 22.81 11.95 -31.11
N GLU A 241 23.94 12.61 -31.37
CA GLU A 241 24.71 13.28 -30.30
C GLU A 241 24.06 14.58 -29.84
N ILE A 242 24.01 14.78 -28.52
CA ILE A 242 23.29 15.87 -27.86
C ILE A 242 24.28 16.90 -27.32
N CYS A 243 25.28 16.49 -26.52
CA CYS A 243 26.31 17.37 -25.97
C CYS A 243 27.56 16.60 -25.53
N TYR A 244 28.65 17.33 -25.27
CA TYR A 244 29.88 16.77 -24.67
C TYR A 244 30.25 17.49 -23.37
N LEU A 245 30.62 16.70 -22.36
CA LEU A 245 30.89 17.11 -20.99
C LEU A 245 32.33 16.79 -20.59
N VAL A 246 32.89 17.63 -19.72
CA VAL A 246 34.11 17.34 -18.94
C VAL A 246 33.68 17.22 -17.49
N ILE A 247 33.74 16.01 -16.94
CA ILE A 247 33.33 15.70 -15.58
C ILE A 247 34.57 15.31 -14.78
N LYS A 248 34.83 15.99 -13.66
CA LYS A 248 35.93 15.69 -12.76
C LYS A 248 35.41 15.22 -11.40
N PRO A 249 35.36 13.90 -11.16
CA PRO A 249 35.14 13.35 -9.83
C PRO A 249 36.35 13.61 -8.92
N HIS A 250 36.17 13.51 -7.59
CA HIS A 250 37.24 13.77 -6.62
C HIS A 250 38.33 12.67 -6.55
N ASP A 251 38.06 11.50 -7.13
CA ASP A 251 38.90 10.30 -7.04
C ASP A 251 39.47 9.83 -8.39
N THR A 252 39.14 10.50 -9.49
CA THR A 252 39.56 10.10 -10.84
C THR A 252 40.00 11.30 -11.68
N ASP A 253 40.78 11.03 -12.73
CA ASP A 253 41.14 12.04 -13.72
C ASP A 253 39.89 12.56 -14.45
N PRO A 254 39.94 13.78 -15.05
CA PRO A 254 38.82 14.34 -15.80
C PRO A 254 38.31 13.40 -16.90
N LEU A 255 37.03 13.05 -16.81
CA LEU A 255 36.31 12.18 -17.74
C LEU A 255 35.70 13.03 -18.85
N TYR A 256 35.97 12.67 -20.10
CA TYR A 256 35.39 13.29 -21.28
C TYR A 256 34.23 12.43 -21.78
N VAL A 257 33.03 13.00 -21.79
CA VAL A 257 31.78 12.24 -21.92
C VAL A 257 30.95 12.78 -23.09
N THR A 258 30.44 11.88 -23.94
CA THR A 258 29.44 12.20 -24.95
C THR A 258 28.07 11.74 -24.46
N CYS A 259 27.10 12.64 -24.50
CA CYS A 259 25.69 12.33 -24.27
C CYS A 259 24.98 12.29 -25.62
N SER A 260 24.33 11.17 -25.95
CA SER A 260 23.55 10.98 -27.17
C SER A 260 22.14 10.51 -26.85
N THR A 261 21.26 10.49 -27.84
CA THR A 261 19.91 9.92 -27.73
C THR A 261 19.93 8.43 -27.36
N ALA A 262 21.04 7.73 -27.56
CA ALA A 262 21.20 6.32 -27.21
C ALA A 262 21.79 6.11 -25.79
N GLY A 263 22.26 7.16 -25.12
CA GLY A 263 22.87 7.07 -23.79
C GLY A 263 24.14 7.90 -23.64
N VAL A 264 24.87 7.66 -22.54
CA VAL A 264 26.04 8.39 -22.10
C VAL A 264 27.27 7.49 -22.15
N PHE A 265 28.39 7.94 -22.72
CA PHE A 265 29.61 7.13 -22.83
C PHE A 265 30.88 7.99 -22.83
N LEU A 266 32.03 7.37 -22.53
CA LEU A 266 33.35 8.02 -22.53
C LEU A 266 33.88 8.18 -23.96
N ASN A 267 34.46 9.34 -24.26
CA ASN A 267 35.04 9.67 -25.56
C ASN A 267 36.57 9.88 -25.49
N GLY A 268 37.18 10.23 -26.61
CA GLY A 268 38.62 10.19 -26.82
C GLY A 268 39.47 11.25 -26.10
N GLY A 269 38.87 12.28 -25.50
CA GLY A 269 39.59 13.33 -24.78
C GLY A 269 39.73 14.66 -25.56
N LYS A 270 40.50 15.59 -24.97
CA LYS A 270 40.59 17.01 -25.39
C LYS A 270 41.54 17.30 -26.56
N ASP A 271 42.50 16.42 -26.82
CA ASP A 271 43.47 16.60 -27.90
C ASP A 271 42.90 15.97 -29.19
N ASP A 272 42.46 16.85 -30.10
CA ASP A 272 41.98 16.58 -31.46
C ASP A 272 40.75 15.66 -31.63
N ILE A 273 39.54 16.25 -31.51
CA ILE A 273 38.29 15.88 -32.21
C ILE A 273 37.97 14.37 -32.29
N HIS A 274 38.37 13.57 -31.29
CA HIS A 274 38.05 12.13 -31.23
C HIS A 274 36.84 11.90 -30.33
N TYR A 275 35.64 12.13 -30.87
CA TYR A 275 34.36 11.84 -30.20
C TYR A 275 33.96 10.35 -30.31
N GLU A 276 34.88 9.47 -30.68
CA GLU A 276 34.64 8.04 -30.82
C GLU A 276 34.40 7.39 -29.45
N ARG A 277 33.41 6.49 -29.41
CA ARG A 277 33.00 5.78 -28.19
C ARG A 277 34.13 4.87 -27.70
N LYS A 278 34.59 5.10 -26.48
CA LYS A 278 35.63 4.31 -25.79
C LYS A 278 35.11 3.48 -24.61
N SER A 279 33.82 3.56 -24.30
CA SER A 279 33.17 2.74 -23.26
C SER A 279 31.83 2.19 -23.73
N ASP A 280 31.25 1.31 -22.91
CA ASP A 280 29.84 0.96 -23.01
C ASP A 280 28.95 2.20 -22.85
N VAL A 281 27.71 2.08 -23.32
CA VAL A 281 26.70 3.14 -23.28
C VAL A 281 25.84 2.94 -22.04
N TYR A 282 25.75 3.97 -21.22
CA TYR A 282 24.98 3.99 -19.98
C TYR A 282 23.70 4.79 -20.19
N LYS A 283 22.63 4.44 -19.48
CA LYS A 283 21.32 5.06 -19.65
C LYS A 283 21.26 6.55 -19.26
N ASP A 284 22.09 7.00 -18.32
CA ASP A 284 22.10 8.37 -17.79
C ASP A 284 23.49 8.70 -17.17
N ILE A 285 23.73 9.98 -16.85
CA ILE A 285 25.02 10.47 -16.35
C ILE A 285 25.32 9.91 -14.96
N VAL A 286 24.30 9.83 -14.09
CA VAL A 286 24.44 9.29 -12.73
C VAL A 286 24.87 7.82 -12.76
N THR A 287 24.28 7.00 -13.61
CA THR A 287 24.61 5.58 -13.75
C THR A 287 26.03 5.42 -14.28
N PHE A 288 26.43 6.23 -15.26
CA PHE A 288 27.82 6.30 -15.72
C PHE A 288 28.79 6.65 -14.58
N LEU A 289 28.47 7.64 -13.74
CA LEU A 289 29.33 8.08 -12.64
C LEU A 289 29.41 7.07 -11.49
N ARG A 290 28.32 6.37 -11.17
CA ARG A 290 28.31 5.31 -10.15
C ARG A 290 29.28 4.18 -10.48
N GLU A 291 29.39 3.83 -11.76
CA GLU A 291 30.31 2.79 -12.22
C GLU A 291 31.77 3.26 -12.23
N ARG A 292 32.00 4.56 -12.41
CA ARG A 292 33.34 5.13 -12.63
C ARG A 292 33.98 5.77 -11.41
N SER A 293 33.21 6.14 -10.40
CA SER A 293 33.71 6.83 -9.19
C SER A 293 33.11 6.21 -7.91
N PRO A 294 33.90 5.39 -7.18
CA PRO A 294 33.51 4.92 -5.86
C PRO A 294 33.23 6.06 -4.86
N ARG A 295 33.98 7.17 -4.92
CA ARG A 295 33.72 8.35 -4.06
C ARG A 295 32.39 9.01 -4.36
N PHE A 296 31.96 9.03 -5.62
CA PHE A 296 30.66 9.55 -6.01
C PHE A 296 29.53 8.76 -5.32
N VAL A 297 29.63 7.43 -5.29
CA VAL A 297 28.66 6.54 -4.61
C VAL A 297 28.63 6.77 -3.09
N GLU A 298 29.80 6.83 -2.45
CA GLU A 298 29.92 7.04 -1.00
C GLU A 298 29.36 8.41 -0.57
N THR A 299 29.65 9.46 -1.35
CA THR A 299 29.24 10.84 -1.03
C THR A 299 27.74 11.04 -1.28
N MET A 300 27.18 10.44 -2.33
CA MET A 300 25.72 10.38 -2.52
C MET A 300 25.03 9.70 -1.32
N ALA A 301 25.56 8.57 -0.84
CA ALA A 301 24.98 7.86 0.31
C ALA A 301 25.02 8.70 1.59
N ARG A 302 26.12 9.43 1.86
CA ARG A 302 26.21 10.35 3.01
C ARG A 302 25.28 11.54 2.93
N GLN A 303 25.03 12.09 1.74
CA GLN A 303 24.06 13.18 1.59
C GLN A 303 22.63 12.70 1.84
N VAL A 304 22.27 11.47 1.44
CA VAL A 304 20.96 10.86 1.75
C VAL A 304 20.77 10.68 3.26
N CYS A 305 21.77 10.20 4.00
CA CYS A 305 21.69 10.10 5.48
C CYS A 305 21.61 11.45 6.19
N ARG A 306 22.25 12.51 5.66
CA ARG A 306 22.15 13.87 6.23
C ARG A 306 20.76 14.49 6.07
N PHE A 307 19.95 14.04 5.11
CA PHE A 307 18.55 14.45 4.96
C PHE A 307 17.63 13.78 5.98
N GLU A 308 18.00 12.60 6.51
CA GLU A 308 17.26 11.89 7.56
C GLU A 308 17.58 12.45 8.96
N ASP A 309 18.81 12.94 9.21
CA ASP A 309 19.22 13.46 10.52
C ASP A 309 18.79 14.92 10.82
N VAL A 310 18.23 15.64 9.83
CA VAL A 310 17.59 16.96 10.05
C VAL A 310 16.05 16.85 10.09
N SER A 311 15.49 15.70 9.72
CA SER A 311 14.12 15.31 10.05
C SER A 311 14.12 14.57 11.39
N GLY A 312 14.01 15.32 12.48
CA GLY A 312 13.82 14.73 13.81
C GLY A 312 12.65 13.74 13.82
N SER A 313 12.96 12.51 14.22
CA SER A 313 12.10 11.45 14.74
C SER A 313 10.61 11.79 14.90
N SER A 314 9.81 11.47 13.89
CA SER A 314 8.51 10.82 14.07
C SER A 314 8.27 9.91 12.86
N SER A 315 8.07 8.62 13.12
CA SER A 315 7.60 7.66 12.14
C SER A 315 6.14 7.99 11.83
N GLU A 316 5.91 8.81 10.80
CA GLU A 316 4.57 9.12 10.30
C GLU A 316 4.43 8.47 8.91
N THR A 317 3.72 7.36 8.85
CA THR A 317 3.18 6.82 7.59
C THR A 317 1.98 7.67 7.19
N GLU A 318 2.22 8.79 6.53
CA GLU A 318 1.16 9.53 5.83
C GLU A 318 0.78 8.72 4.58
N GLU A 319 -0.39 8.07 4.59
CA GLU A 319 -0.95 7.45 3.39
C GLU A 319 -1.38 8.55 2.42
N ASP A 320 -0.54 8.82 1.41
CA ASP A 320 -0.99 9.54 0.24
C ASP A 320 -1.91 8.62 -0.59
N GLU A 321 -2.96 9.19 -1.20
CA GLU A 321 -3.84 8.47 -2.13
C GLU A 321 -3.08 8.12 -3.42
N GLU A 322 -2.10 7.22 -3.33
CA GLU A 322 -1.30 6.76 -4.47
C GLU A 322 -1.91 5.48 -5.05
N GLN A 323 -2.62 5.62 -6.17
CA GLN A 323 -2.85 4.49 -7.07
C GLN A 323 -1.70 4.41 -8.07
N PRO A 324 -1.09 3.24 -8.29
CA PRO A 324 -0.07 3.07 -9.31
C PRO A 324 -0.73 3.07 -10.69
N VAL A 325 -0.80 4.24 -11.33
CA VAL A 325 -1.27 4.36 -12.72
C VAL A 325 -0.13 3.93 -13.65
N ARG A 326 -0.16 2.68 -14.12
CA ARG A 326 0.67 2.23 -15.25
C ARG A 326 0.23 2.99 -16.50
N HIS A 327 1.12 3.83 -17.04
CA HIS A 327 0.88 4.46 -18.34
C HIS A 327 0.97 3.42 -19.46
N GLN A 328 -0.06 3.36 -20.30
CA GLN A 328 0.05 2.87 -21.67
C GLN A 328 0.29 4.09 -22.55
N GLU A 329 1.54 4.31 -22.98
CA GLU A 329 1.83 5.23 -24.08
C GLU A 329 1.40 4.56 -25.39
N GLY A 330 0.12 4.67 -25.72
CA GLY A 330 -0.42 4.35 -27.03
C GLY A 330 -0.31 5.56 -27.93
N ASN A 331 0.63 5.55 -28.89
CA ASN A 331 0.66 6.52 -29.97
C ASN A 331 -0.47 6.17 -30.98
N THR A 332 -1.67 6.69 -30.72
CA THR A 332 -2.82 6.71 -31.64
C THR A 332 -3.16 8.14 -32.01
N ASP A 333 -3.67 8.35 -33.23
CA ASP A 333 -4.15 9.65 -33.70
C ASP A 333 -5.01 10.34 -32.64
N LEU A 334 -4.66 11.59 -32.35
CA LEU A 334 -5.25 12.35 -31.24
C LEU A 334 -6.76 12.54 -31.49
N PRO A 335 -7.63 12.17 -30.53
CA PRO A 335 -9.09 12.28 -30.67
C PRO A 335 -9.56 13.67 -31.06
N SER A 336 -10.77 13.78 -31.64
CA SER A 336 -11.35 15.05 -32.09
C SER A 336 -11.41 16.11 -30.96
N GLU A 337 -11.59 15.64 -29.74
CA GLU A 337 -11.64 16.40 -28.49
C GLU A 337 -10.29 17.01 -28.14
N TYR A 338 -9.19 16.30 -28.40
CA TYR A 338 -7.83 16.81 -28.19
C TYR A 338 -7.56 18.01 -29.11
N TRP A 339 -7.91 17.89 -30.40
CA TRP A 339 -7.79 18.99 -31.36
C TRP A 339 -8.74 20.15 -31.05
N GLY A 340 -9.94 19.84 -30.57
CA GLY A 340 -10.90 20.83 -30.06
C GLY A 340 -10.32 21.67 -28.92
N ILE A 341 -9.79 21.02 -27.89
CA ILE A 341 -9.11 21.67 -26.76
C ILE A 341 -7.88 22.45 -27.24
N GLN A 342 -7.09 21.92 -28.17
CA GLN A 342 -5.93 22.63 -28.73
C GLN A 342 -6.32 23.92 -29.43
N LYS A 343 -7.42 23.89 -30.20
CA LYS A 343 -7.93 25.09 -30.87
C LYS A 343 -8.38 26.13 -29.84
N LEU A 344 -9.10 25.72 -28.80
CA LEU A 344 -9.54 26.62 -27.72
C LEU A 344 -8.37 27.18 -26.91
N ALA A 345 -7.33 26.39 -26.64
CA ALA A 345 -6.13 26.81 -25.94
C ALA A 345 -5.40 27.97 -26.65
N LYS A 346 -5.48 28.06 -27.99
CA LYS A 346 -4.95 29.20 -28.75
C LYS A 346 -5.71 30.49 -28.46
N TYR A 347 -7.04 30.42 -28.32
CA TYR A 347 -7.86 31.59 -27.97
C TYR A 347 -7.65 32.05 -26.53
N LEU A 348 -7.38 31.12 -25.60
CA LEU A 348 -7.00 31.46 -24.21
C LEU A 348 -5.67 32.23 -24.13
N LYS A 349 -4.72 31.95 -25.02
CA LYS A 349 -3.44 32.68 -25.12
C LYS A 349 -3.57 34.04 -25.82
N GLY A 350 -4.72 34.34 -26.43
CA GLY A 350 -4.93 35.50 -27.31
C GLY A 350 -5.15 36.85 -26.59
N GLY A 351 -5.28 36.87 -25.27
CA GLY A 351 -5.30 38.10 -24.46
C GLY A 351 -6.59 38.94 -24.50
N ASP A 352 -7.59 38.60 -25.32
CA ASP A 352 -8.91 39.26 -25.29
C ASP A 352 -9.79 38.63 -24.19
N PRO A 353 -10.28 39.41 -23.20
CA PRO A 353 -11.12 38.90 -22.13
C PRO A 353 -12.41 38.24 -22.63
N THR A 354 -13.02 38.75 -23.72
CA THR A 354 -14.29 38.22 -24.23
C THR A 354 -14.07 36.88 -24.93
N ALA A 355 -13.09 36.78 -25.83
CA ALA A 355 -12.70 35.53 -26.45
C ALA A 355 -12.19 34.50 -25.44
N THR A 356 -11.48 34.93 -24.39
CA THR A 356 -10.99 34.06 -23.31
C THR A 356 -12.16 33.45 -22.54
N VAL A 357 -13.16 34.25 -22.14
CA VAL A 357 -14.34 33.73 -21.45
C VAL A 357 -15.15 32.78 -22.35
N ILE A 358 -15.32 33.10 -23.64
CA ILE A 358 -15.99 32.21 -24.59
C ILE A 358 -15.23 30.89 -24.73
N ALA A 359 -13.90 30.94 -24.86
CA ALA A 359 -13.07 29.74 -24.95
C ALA A 359 -13.09 28.89 -23.68
N LEU A 360 -13.11 29.50 -22.48
CA LEU A 360 -13.27 28.79 -21.20
C LEU A 360 -14.65 28.12 -21.11
N CYS A 361 -15.71 28.80 -21.54
CA CYS A 361 -17.05 28.22 -21.59
C CYS A 361 -17.11 27.03 -22.55
N SER A 362 -16.59 27.19 -23.78
CA SER A 362 -16.54 26.11 -24.77
C SER A 362 -15.65 24.94 -24.35
N MET A 363 -14.60 25.19 -23.56
CA MET A 363 -13.73 24.13 -23.03
C MET A 363 -14.47 23.25 -22.01
N ARG A 364 -15.44 23.82 -21.28
CA ARG A 364 -16.28 23.08 -20.32
C ARG A 364 -17.39 22.26 -21.00
N ASP A 365 -17.66 22.49 -22.27
CA ASP A 365 -18.61 21.66 -23.03
C ASP A 365 -18.00 20.29 -23.38
N PHE A 366 -16.67 20.14 -23.26
CA PHE A 366 -15.98 18.85 -23.34
C PHE A 366 -16.10 18.08 -22.02
N ASN A 367 -16.03 16.75 -22.10
CA ASN A 367 -15.97 15.91 -20.92
C ASN A 367 -14.56 15.96 -20.30
N LEU A 368 -14.33 16.90 -19.37
CA LEU A 368 -13.03 17.10 -18.73
C LEU A 368 -12.65 15.99 -17.73
N ALA A 369 -13.57 15.08 -17.41
CA ALA A 369 -13.26 13.87 -16.65
C ALA A 369 -12.55 12.80 -17.50
N GLN A 370 -12.62 12.89 -18.84
CA GLN A 370 -11.91 11.97 -19.72
C GLN A 370 -10.40 12.24 -19.72
N GLU A 371 -9.62 11.16 -19.69
CA GLU A 371 -8.16 11.20 -19.70
C GLU A 371 -7.60 11.91 -20.94
N THR A 372 -8.23 11.73 -22.11
CA THR A 372 -7.85 12.38 -23.37
C THR A 372 -7.91 13.91 -23.29
N CYS A 373 -8.97 14.46 -22.70
CA CYS A 373 -9.13 15.90 -22.46
C CYS A 373 -8.12 16.43 -21.44
N GLN A 374 -7.88 15.67 -20.37
CA GLN A 374 -6.91 16.01 -19.32
C GLN A 374 -5.47 16.01 -19.86
N MET A 375 -5.11 15.03 -20.70
CA MET A 375 -3.84 14.99 -21.41
C MET A 375 -3.71 16.17 -22.36
N ALA A 376 -4.74 16.50 -23.14
CA ALA A 376 -4.71 17.70 -24.01
C ALA A 376 -4.41 18.98 -23.23
N ILE A 377 -5.10 19.20 -22.10
CA ILE A 377 -4.88 20.40 -21.27
C ILE A 377 -3.45 20.45 -20.72
N ARG A 378 -2.89 19.31 -20.34
CA ARG A 378 -1.52 19.20 -19.84
C ARG A 378 -0.48 19.41 -20.95
N ASP A 379 -0.56 18.63 -22.02
CA ASP A 379 0.48 18.51 -23.05
C ASP A 379 0.60 19.78 -23.92
N ILE A 380 -0.50 20.55 -24.04
CA ILE A 380 -0.54 21.81 -24.81
C ILE A 380 -0.05 23.02 -23.97
N GLY A 381 0.31 22.78 -22.70
CA GLY A 381 0.65 23.82 -21.73
C GLY A 381 -0.57 24.68 -21.35
N CYS A 382 -1.79 24.17 -21.53
CA CYS A 382 -3.00 24.90 -21.19
C CYS A 382 -3.16 25.02 -19.68
N LEU A 383 -2.63 24.07 -18.89
CA LEU A 383 -2.64 24.15 -17.43
C LEU A 383 -1.93 25.40 -16.90
N GLU A 384 -0.78 25.75 -17.45
CA GLU A 384 -0.04 26.98 -17.10
C GLU A 384 -0.87 28.23 -17.46
N VAL A 385 -1.52 28.23 -18.63
CA VAL A 385 -2.41 29.34 -19.04
C VAL A 385 -3.57 29.48 -18.07
N LEU A 386 -4.22 28.39 -17.68
CA LEU A 386 -5.31 28.41 -16.71
C LEU A 386 -4.85 28.98 -15.36
N ILE A 387 -3.68 28.59 -14.88
CA ILE A 387 -3.09 29.12 -13.64
C ILE A 387 -2.77 30.61 -13.79
N ASN A 388 -2.19 31.04 -14.91
CA ASN A 388 -1.89 32.46 -15.16
C ASN A 388 -3.17 33.32 -15.23
N LEU A 389 -4.27 32.78 -15.77
CA LEU A 389 -5.56 33.46 -15.77
C LEU A 389 -6.10 33.74 -14.35
N LEU A 390 -5.64 33.00 -13.34
CA LEU A 390 -6.02 33.22 -11.94
C LEU A 390 -5.42 34.50 -11.35
N ASP A 391 -4.28 34.98 -11.85
CA ASP A 391 -3.64 36.21 -11.37
C ASP A 391 -4.07 37.46 -12.17
N THR A 392 -5.05 37.32 -13.07
CA THR A 392 -5.65 38.44 -13.81
C THR A 392 -6.62 39.25 -12.94
N GLU A 393 -6.89 40.49 -13.32
CA GLU A 393 -7.90 41.33 -12.64
C GLU A 393 -9.34 40.99 -13.03
N GLU A 394 -9.54 40.18 -14.09
CA GLU A 394 -10.89 39.92 -14.62
C GLU A 394 -11.55 38.70 -13.98
N ILE A 395 -12.52 38.97 -13.10
CA ILE A 395 -13.22 37.98 -12.27
C ILE A 395 -13.82 36.84 -13.11
N ARG A 396 -14.36 37.14 -14.30
CA ARG A 396 -14.98 36.13 -15.16
C ARG A 396 -13.96 35.12 -15.71
N CYS A 397 -12.74 35.58 -16.01
CA CYS A 397 -11.65 34.71 -16.45
C CYS A 397 -11.18 33.81 -15.31
N GLN A 398 -11.02 34.38 -14.10
CA GLN A 398 -10.67 33.63 -12.90
C GLN A 398 -11.72 32.55 -12.58
N ILE A 399 -13.02 32.90 -12.60
CA ILE A 399 -14.12 31.94 -12.38
C ILE A 399 -14.11 30.83 -13.43
N GLY A 400 -13.97 31.18 -14.71
CA GLY A 400 -13.92 30.21 -15.80
C GLY A 400 -12.75 29.24 -15.66
N SER A 401 -11.57 29.76 -15.32
CA SER A 401 -10.37 28.96 -15.10
C SER A 401 -10.52 28.03 -13.88
N LEU A 402 -10.96 28.53 -12.72
CA LEU A 402 -11.14 27.71 -11.53
C LEU A 402 -12.19 26.60 -11.72
N LYS A 403 -13.24 26.82 -12.51
CA LYS A 403 -14.22 25.77 -12.83
C LYS A 403 -13.57 24.60 -13.55
N ILE A 404 -12.72 24.87 -14.53
CA ILE A 404 -11.96 23.84 -15.27
C ILE A 404 -10.96 23.17 -14.34
N LEU A 405 -10.14 23.95 -13.63
CA LEU A 405 -9.13 23.44 -12.69
C LEU A 405 -9.73 22.55 -11.60
N LYS A 406 -10.91 22.91 -11.06
CA LYS A 406 -11.62 22.08 -10.09
C LYS A 406 -11.94 20.70 -10.64
N GLU A 407 -12.43 20.62 -11.87
CA GLU A 407 -12.85 19.36 -12.49
C GLU A 407 -11.65 18.46 -12.79
N ILE A 408 -10.60 19.01 -13.40
CA ILE A 408 -9.41 18.24 -13.79
C ILE A 408 -8.46 17.93 -12.60
N SER A 409 -8.52 18.71 -11.51
CA SER A 409 -7.72 18.47 -10.30
C SER A 409 -8.14 17.22 -9.52
N GLN A 410 -9.16 16.48 -9.96
CA GLN A 410 -9.42 15.14 -9.44
C GLN A 410 -8.35 14.13 -9.87
N ASN A 411 -7.63 14.38 -10.97
CA ASN A 411 -6.54 13.53 -11.44
C ASN A 411 -5.24 13.80 -10.66
N THR A 412 -4.60 12.74 -10.17
CA THR A 412 -3.37 12.82 -9.35
C THR A 412 -2.24 13.57 -10.05
N LEU A 413 -1.96 13.30 -11.33
CA LEU A 413 -0.88 13.96 -12.07
C LEU A 413 -1.11 15.47 -12.22
N ILE A 414 -2.35 15.86 -12.47
CA ILE A 414 -2.71 17.28 -12.62
C ILE A 414 -2.61 18.00 -11.27
N ARG A 415 -2.93 17.35 -10.14
CA ARG A 415 -2.71 17.94 -8.81
C ARG A 415 -1.25 18.28 -8.58
N HIS A 416 -0.33 17.37 -8.91
CA HIS A 416 1.10 17.61 -8.83
C HIS A 416 1.51 18.77 -9.74
N ALA A 417 1.10 18.74 -11.01
CA ALA A 417 1.42 19.81 -11.96
C ALA A 417 0.88 21.18 -11.51
N ILE A 418 -0.34 21.26 -10.94
CA ILE A 418 -0.88 22.52 -10.39
C ILE A 418 -0.01 23.04 -9.24
N ALA A 419 0.45 22.15 -8.35
CA ALA A 419 1.30 22.52 -7.24
C ALA A 419 2.70 22.97 -7.70
N ASP A 420 3.29 22.27 -8.67
CA ASP A 420 4.62 22.56 -9.23
C ASP A 420 4.64 23.89 -10.00
N LEU A 421 3.53 24.22 -10.67
CA LEU A 421 3.33 25.50 -11.36
C LEU A 421 2.96 26.66 -10.40
N GLY A 422 2.98 26.46 -9.08
CA GLY A 422 2.68 27.49 -8.09
C GLY A 422 1.20 27.88 -7.99
N GLY A 423 0.28 27.12 -8.59
CA GLY A 423 -1.14 27.46 -8.64
C GLY A 423 -1.82 27.54 -7.27
N LEU A 424 -1.35 26.78 -6.29
CA LEU A 424 -1.86 26.82 -4.91
C LEU A 424 -1.66 28.18 -4.23
N GLU A 425 -0.56 28.87 -4.52
CA GLU A 425 -0.21 30.15 -3.90
C GLU A 425 -1.19 31.23 -4.37
N ILE A 426 -1.51 31.22 -5.67
CA ILE A 426 -2.48 32.10 -6.31
C ILE A 426 -3.89 31.80 -5.78
N MET A 427 -4.28 30.53 -5.69
CA MET A 427 -5.59 30.15 -5.13
C MET A 427 -5.73 30.59 -3.67
N VAL A 428 -4.68 30.49 -2.85
CA VAL A 428 -4.69 30.99 -1.46
C VAL A 428 -4.87 32.52 -1.41
N LYS A 429 -4.26 33.27 -2.34
CA LYS A 429 -4.48 34.72 -2.49
C LYS A 429 -5.92 35.05 -2.90
N ILE A 430 -6.52 34.26 -3.79
CA ILE A 430 -7.92 34.44 -4.24
C ILE A 430 -8.93 34.30 -3.08
N LEU A 431 -8.62 33.56 -2.01
CA LEU A 431 -9.49 33.46 -0.83
C LEU A 431 -9.77 34.81 -0.15
N ASP A 432 -8.90 35.81 -0.36
CA ASP A 432 -9.08 37.18 0.15
C ASP A 432 -9.99 38.04 -0.76
N SER A 433 -10.39 37.57 -1.95
CA SER A 433 -11.27 38.27 -2.89
C SER A 433 -12.63 38.65 -2.28
N PRO A 434 -13.28 39.77 -2.62
CA PRO A 434 -14.64 40.04 -2.18
C PRO A 434 -15.68 39.13 -2.86
N ASP A 435 -15.34 38.51 -3.99
CA ASP A 435 -16.27 37.68 -4.76
C ASP A 435 -16.47 36.30 -4.13
N LYS A 436 -17.74 35.98 -3.86
CA LYS A 436 -18.14 34.74 -3.17
C LYS A 436 -17.90 33.49 -4.02
N ASP A 437 -18.11 33.57 -5.33
CA ASP A 437 -17.97 32.41 -6.22
C ASP A 437 -16.50 32.05 -6.41
N LEU A 438 -15.62 33.05 -6.51
CA LEU A 438 -14.17 32.85 -6.50
C LEU A 438 -13.68 32.15 -5.24
N LYS A 439 -14.15 32.57 -4.06
CA LYS A 439 -13.79 31.90 -2.79
C LYS A 439 -14.18 30.43 -2.79
N CYS A 440 -15.41 30.12 -3.18
CA CYS A 440 -15.90 28.75 -3.24
C CYS A 440 -15.04 27.90 -4.17
N LEU A 441 -14.87 28.35 -5.42
CA LEU A 441 -14.14 27.58 -6.43
C LEU A 441 -12.67 27.41 -6.08
N ALA A 442 -12.03 28.45 -5.51
CA ALA A 442 -10.65 28.35 -5.05
C ALA A 442 -10.52 27.35 -3.88
N ALA A 443 -11.43 27.40 -2.90
CA ALA A 443 -11.42 26.46 -1.78
C ALA A 443 -11.68 25.01 -2.24
N GLU A 444 -12.64 24.76 -3.15
CA GLU A 444 -12.87 23.43 -3.72
C GLU A 444 -11.66 22.89 -4.49
N THR A 445 -11.02 23.74 -5.30
CA THR A 445 -9.83 23.35 -6.06
C THR A 445 -8.66 23.06 -5.12
N ILE A 446 -8.47 23.88 -4.08
CA ILE A 446 -7.48 23.62 -3.02
C ILE A 446 -7.77 22.27 -2.33
N ALA A 447 -9.03 21.94 -2.06
CA ALA A 447 -9.40 20.66 -1.45
C ALA A 447 -8.97 19.46 -2.31
N ASN A 448 -9.18 19.53 -3.63
CA ASN A 448 -8.75 18.48 -4.55
C ASN A 448 -7.23 18.36 -4.62
N VAL A 449 -6.51 19.48 -4.71
CA VAL A 449 -5.04 19.49 -4.84
C VAL A 449 -4.36 19.13 -3.52
N ALA A 450 -4.90 19.48 -2.36
CA ALA A 450 -4.31 19.24 -1.03
C ALA A 450 -4.38 17.78 -0.53
N ARG A 451 -4.59 16.80 -1.42
CA ARG A 451 -4.66 15.37 -1.08
C ARG A 451 -3.30 14.67 -0.94
N PHE A 452 -2.19 15.35 -1.27
CA PHE A 452 -0.82 14.86 -1.05
C PHE A 452 0.02 15.81 -0.19
N GLN A 453 1.12 15.31 0.39
CA GLN A 453 1.86 16.01 1.46
C GLN A 453 2.40 17.38 1.07
N GLN A 454 3.01 17.50 -0.11
CA GLN A 454 3.64 18.76 -0.56
C GLN A 454 2.60 19.87 -0.77
N ALA A 455 1.44 19.59 -1.37
CA ALA A 455 0.36 20.57 -1.51
C ALA A 455 -0.16 21.06 -0.15
N ARG A 456 -0.37 20.16 0.82
CA ARG A 456 -0.77 20.50 2.19
C ARG A 456 0.22 21.46 2.84
N ARG A 457 1.51 21.27 2.60
CA ARG A 457 2.60 22.13 3.09
C ARG A 457 2.54 23.52 2.45
N THR A 458 2.39 23.60 1.12
CA THR A 458 2.32 24.87 0.38
C THR A 458 1.14 25.73 0.85
N VAL A 459 -0.05 25.13 1.02
CA VAL A 459 -1.24 25.83 1.54
C VAL A 459 -0.97 26.42 2.92
N ARG A 460 -0.30 25.69 3.81
CA ARG A 460 0.05 26.20 5.15
C ARG A 460 1.08 27.32 5.10
N GLN A 461 2.14 27.18 4.31
CA GLN A 461 3.23 28.18 4.23
C GLN A 461 2.73 29.54 3.73
N HIS A 462 1.76 29.54 2.81
CA HIS A 462 1.16 30.76 2.27
C HIS A 462 -0.01 31.30 3.12
N GLY A 463 -0.22 30.77 4.32
CA GLY A 463 -1.27 31.23 5.24
C GLY A 463 -2.69 30.83 4.81
N GLY A 464 -2.84 29.82 3.95
CA GLY A 464 -4.13 29.32 3.46
C GLY A 464 -5.00 28.76 4.58
N ILE A 465 -4.42 28.08 5.58
CA ILE A 465 -5.19 27.51 6.71
C ILE A 465 -5.97 28.59 7.47
N LYS A 466 -5.34 29.73 7.78
CA LYS A 466 -6.00 30.84 8.48
C LYS A 466 -7.16 31.42 7.65
N ARG A 467 -6.98 31.54 6.33
CA ARG A 467 -8.00 32.05 5.40
C ARG A 467 -9.17 31.09 5.25
N LEU A 468 -8.89 29.80 5.10
CA LEU A 468 -9.90 28.74 5.04
C LEU A 468 -10.72 28.65 6.33
N VAL A 469 -10.08 28.78 7.51
CA VAL A 469 -10.80 28.92 8.79
C VAL A 469 -11.68 30.17 8.81
N GLY A 470 -11.21 31.28 8.23
CA GLY A 470 -11.99 32.50 8.05
C GLY A 470 -13.28 32.30 7.23
N LEU A 471 -13.28 31.39 6.25
CA LEU A 471 -14.48 31.06 5.46
C LEU A 471 -15.59 30.41 6.31
N LEU A 472 -15.23 29.70 7.38
CA LEU A 472 -16.21 29.14 8.33
C LEU A 472 -16.87 30.23 9.20
N GLY A 473 -16.33 31.45 9.19
CA GLY A 473 -16.84 32.59 9.95
C GLY A 473 -18.10 33.23 9.34
N TYR A 474 -18.37 33.01 8.05
CA TYR A 474 -19.55 33.54 7.34
C TYR A 474 -20.81 32.82 7.83
N ILE A 475 -21.56 33.43 8.74
CA ILE A 475 -22.69 32.78 9.39
C ILE A 475 -23.98 33.60 9.32
N SER A 476 -25.07 32.86 9.17
CA SER A 476 -26.37 33.15 9.79
C SER A 476 -26.86 31.89 10.53
N VAL A 477 -26.73 31.83 11.86
CA VAL A 477 -27.32 30.75 12.68
C VAL A 477 -28.75 31.16 13.06
N GLY A 478 -29.75 30.34 12.73
CA GLY A 478 -31.05 30.38 13.42
C GLY A 478 -32.34 30.23 12.61
N SER A 479 -32.32 30.07 11.28
CA SER A 479 -33.58 29.96 10.50
C SER A 479 -33.71 28.60 9.83
N THR A 480 -34.87 27.95 10.03
CA THR A 480 -35.31 26.71 9.37
C THR A 480 -35.57 26.87 7.87
N SER A 481 -35.55 28.11 7.35
CA SER A 481 -35.60 28.43 5.93
C SER A 481 -34.42 29.33 5.57
N LEU A 482 -33.53 28.85 4.71
CA LEU A 482 -32.42 29.62 4.15
C LEU A 482 -32.98 30.61 3.13
N THR A 483 -32.80 31.90 3.36
CA THR A 483 -32.90 32.88 2.28
C THR A 483 -31.79 32.62 1.22
N PRO A 484 -31.96 33.02 -0.05
CA PRO A 484 -30.94 32.84 -1.09
C PRO A 484 -29.55 33.39 -0.71
N TYR A 485 -29.50 34.45 0.11
CA TYR A 485 -28.26 35.03 0.62
C TYR A 485 -27.57 34.13 1.66
N GLN A 486 -28.34 33.51 2.56
CA GLN A 486 -27.83 32.59 3.58
C GLN A 486 -27.37 31.25 2.98
N ALA A 487 -28.01 30.79 1.89
CA ALA A 487 -27.58 29.61 1.15
C ALA A 487 -26.16 29.77 0.57
N LYS A 488 -25.84 30.96 0.05
CA LYS A 488 -24.50 31.23 -0.52
C LYS A 488 -23.42 31.33 0.56
N ASP A 489 -23.74 31.87 1.73
CA ASP A 489 -22.79 31.89 2.87
C ASP A 489 -22.52 30.50 3.43
N THR A 490 -23.55 29.65 3.45
CA THR A 490 -23.41 28.23 3.85
C THR A 490 -22.54 27.47 2.85
N GLU A 491 -22.67 27.76 1.56
CA GLU A 491 -21.84 27.16 0.53
C GLU A 491 -20.36 27.56 0.63
N ILE A 492 -20.06 28.81 0.95
CA ILE A 492 -18.68 29.27 1.21
C ILE A 492 -18.08 28.51 2.39
N ALA A 493 -18.83 28.38 3.48
CA ALA A 493 -18.39 27.63 4.65
C ALA A 493 -18.18 26.15 4.34
N ARG A 494 -19.06 25.53 3.53
CA ARG A 494 -18.92 24.15 3.06
C ARG A 494 -17.63 23.95 2.26
N CYS A 495 -17.36 24.82 1.28
CA CYS A 495 -16.14 24.77 0.47
C CYS A 495 -14.88 24.96 1.34
N GLY A 496 -14.92 25.90 2.29
CA GLY A 496 -13.86 26.09 3.27
C GLY A 496 -13.61 24.86 4.15
N ALA A 497 -14.67 24.23 4.65
CA ALA A 497 -14.59 23.00 5.44
C ALA A 497 -14.00 21.84 4.62
N LEU A 498 -14.39 21.70 3.34
CA LEU A 498 -13.88 20.65 2.46
C LEU A 498 -12.36 20.79 2.22
N ALA A 499 -11.89 22.01 2.02
CA ALA A 499 -10.46 22.30 1.90
C ALA A 499 -9.70 22.02 3.21
N LEU A 500 -10.28 22.40 4.34
CA LEU A 500 -9.71 22.13 5.67
C LEU A 500 -9.63 20.64 5.95
N TRP A 501 -10.63 19.86 5.57
CA TRP A 501 -10.62 18.41 5.71
C TRP A 501 -9.40 17.80 5.00
N SER A 502 -9.20 18.13 3.72
CA SER A 502 -8.06 17.64 2.95
C SER A 502 -6.72 18.10 3.57
N CYS A 503 -6.65 19.36 4.03
CA CYS A 503 -5.48 19.89 4.71
C CYS A 503 -5.20 19.24 6.07
N SER A 504 -6.24 18.79 6.79
CA SER A 504 -6.16 18.27 8.16
C SER A 504 -5.54 16.89 8.27
N LYS A 505 -5.32 16.17 7.16
CA LYS A 505 -4.54 14.93 7.14
C LYS A 505 -3.11 15.13 7.69
N SER A 506 -2.52 16.31 7.52
CA SER A 506 -1.17 16.63 8.06
C SER A 506 -1.22 17.13 9.51
N THR A 507 -0.38 16.55 10.37
CA THR A 507 -0.22 16.91 11.81
C THR A 507 0.08 18.41 12.00
N LYS A 508 0.98 18.98 11.19
CA LYS A 508 1.34 20.42 11.23
C LYS A 508 0.18 21.33 10.83
N ASN A 509 -0.71 20.86 9.95
CA ASN A 509 -1.89 21.62 9.54
C ASN A 509 -2.97 21.56 10.61
N LYS A 510 -3.16 20.44 11.31
CA LYS A 510 -4.04 20.35 12.49
C LYS A 510 -3.66 21.44 13.49
N GLU A 511 -2.40 21.54 13.88
CA GLU A 511 -1.98 22.61 14.81
C GLU A 511 -2.26 24.04 14.29
N ALA A 512 -2.10 24.26 12.99
CA ALA A 512 -2.42 25.55 12.37
C ALA A 512 -3.93 25.86 12.39
N ILE A 513 -4.79 24.85 12.17
CA ILE A 513 -6.25 24.99 12.27
C ILE A 513 -6.65 25.36 13.70
N ARG A 514 -6.04 24.71 14.71
CA ARG A 514 -6.28 25.02 16.12
C ARG A 514 -5.90 26.46 16.46
N LYS A 515 -4.68 26.88 16.10
CA LYS A 515 -4.18 28.25 16.33
C LYS A 515 -5.01 29.31 15.61
N ALA A 516 -5.60 28.99 14.47
CA ALA A 516 -6.49 29.88 13.73
C ALA A 516 -7.90 29.99 14.33
N GLY A 517 -8.23 29.23 15.39
CA GLY A 517 -9.55 29.24 16.01
C GLY A 517 -10.59 28.41 15.24
N GLY A 518 -10.16 27.37 14.51
CA GLY A 518 -11.08 26.53 13.72
C GLY A 518 -12.04 25.70 14.57
N ILE A 519 -11.63 25.25 15.76
CA ILE A 519 -12.42 24.31 16.58
C ILE A 519 -13.78 24.90 17.00
N PRO A 520 -13.89 26.10 17.60
CA PRO A 520 -15.20 26.68 17.95
C PRO A 520 -16.10 26.92 16.73
N LEU A 521 -15.51 27.23 15.56
CA LEU A 521 -16.27 27.43 14.33
C LEU A 521 -16.84 26.11 13.80
N LEU A 522 -16.06 25.02 13.82
CA LEU A 522 -16.55 23.68 13.50
C LEU A 522 -17.63 23.23 14.49
N ALA A 523 -17.46 23.51 15.79
CA ALA A 523 -18.45 23.21 16.83
C ALA A 523 -19.80 23.86 16.54
N ARG A 524 -19.75 25.10 16.06
CA ARG A 524 -20.93 25.89 15.73
C ARG A 524 -21.67 25.32 14.51
N TRP A 525 -20.94 24.90 13.48
CA TRP A 525 -21.53 24.29 12.28
C TRP A 525 -22.12 22.90 12.52
N LEU A 526 -21.60 22.14 13.49
CA LEU A 526 -22.19 20.85 13.89
C LEU A 526 -23.63 20.95 14.42
N LYS A 527 -24.08 22.14 14.83
CA LYS A 527 -25.45 22.38 15.30
C LYS A 527 -26.46 22.57 14.16
N CYS A 528 -25.99 22.68 12.92
CA CYS A 528 -26.85 22.86 11.76
C CYS A 528 -27.48 21.52 11.32
N SER A 529 -28.61 21.57 10.61
CA SER A 529 -29.34 20.38 10.16
C SER A 529 -28.97 19.90 8.75
N HIS A 530 -28.16 20.65 8.00
CA HIS A 530 -27.88 20.34 6.58
C HIS A 530 -26.68 19.40 6.42
N ALA A 531 -26.91 18.19 5.92
CA ALA A 531 -25.87 17.17 5.76
C ALA A 531 -24.68 17.63 4.88
N ASN A 532 -24.94 18.40 3.81
CA ASN A 532 -23.90 18.85 2.87
C ASN A 532 -22.74 19.61 3.52
N ILE A 533 -23.01 20.41 4.57
CA ILE A 533 -21.95 21.10 5.33
C ILE A 533 -21.42 20.26 6.49
N LEU A 534 -22.27 19.42 7.08
CA LEU A 534 -21.86 18.55 8.19
C LEU A 534 -20.81 17.54 7.74
N THR A 535 -20.92 16.94 6.56
CA THR A 535 -19.97 15.94 6.05
C THR A 535 -18.51 16.46 6.09
N PRO A 536 -18.14 17.58 5.44
CA PRO A 536 -16.78 18.08 5.49
C PRO A 536 -16.37 18.63 6.88
N VAL A 537 -17.32 19.13 7.67
CA VAL A 537 -17.05 19.58 9.05
C VAL A 537 -16.67 18.40 9.94
N VAL A 538 -17.46 17.32 9.92
CA VAL A 538 -17.17 16.09 10.66
C VAL A 538 -15.92 15.41 10.11
N GLY A 539 -15.72 15.38 8.80
CA GLY A 539 -14.49 14.86 8.18
C GLY A 539 -13.23 15.59 8.68
N THR A 540 -13.29 16.92 8.80
CA THR A 540 -12.19 17.70 9.40
C THR A 540 -11.97 17.33 10.88
N LEU A 541 -13.04 17.19 11.65
CA LEU A 541 -12.96 16.83 13.07
C LEU A 541 -12.43 15.41 13.28
N GLN A 542 -12.84 14.46 12.44
CA GLN A 542 -12.34 13.08 12.41
C GLN A 542 -10.83 13.07 12.23
N GLU A 543 -10.30 13.78 11.23
CA GLU A 543 -8.86 13.81 11.00
C GLU A 543 -8.10 14.48 12.13
N CYS A 544 -8.67 15.55 12.70
CA CYS A 544 -8.07 16.22 13.85
C CYS A 544 -8.12 15.38 15.15
N ALA A 545 -9.11 14.51 15.33
CA ALA A 545 -9.30 13.67 16.52
C ALA A 545 -8.18 12.63 16.76
N SER A 546 -7.33 12.41 15.76
CA SER A 546 -6.09 11.63 15.94
C SER A 546 -5.13 12.26 16.96
N GLU A 547 -5.21 13.57 17.20
CA GLU A 547 -4.37 14.28 18.17
C GLU A 547 -5.05 14.38 19.56
N PRO A 548 -4.36 14.03 20.66
CA PRO A 548 -4.94 14.10 22.01
C PRO A 548 -5.47 15.49 22.39
N SER A 549 -4.78 16.55 21.96
CA SER A 549 -5.20 17.93 22.25
C SER A 549 -6.50 18.32 21.55
N TYR A 550 -6.79 17.72 20.39
CA TYR A 550 -8.03 17.92 19.67
C TYR A 550 -9.17 17.12 20.28
N ARG A 551 -8.93 15.89 20.74
CA ARG A 551 -9.94 15.10 21.47
C ARG A 551 -10.44 15.85 22.70
N LEU A 552 -9.51 16.46 23.46
CA LEU A 552 -9.86 17.32 24.58
C LEU A 552 -10.75 18.50 24.15
N ALA A 553 -10.40 19.18 23.06
CA ALA A 553 -11.15 20.33 22.58
C ALA A 553 -12.55 19.97 22.05
N ILE A 554 -12.67 18.86 21.29
CA ILE A 554 -13.95 18.30 20.81
C ILE A 554 -14.86 17.99 22.00
N ARG A 555 -14.29 17.44 23.08
CA ARG A 555 -15.01 17.16 24.32
C ARG A 555 -15.46 18.44 25.03
N THR A 556 -14.57 19.40 25.25
CA THR A 556 -14.89 20.63 26.00
C THR A 556 -15.91 21.53 25.29
N GLU A 557 -15.95 21.49 23.95
CA GLU A 557 -16.92 22.24 23.13
C GLU A 557 -18.29 21.52 23.00
N GLY A 558 -18.48 20.38 23.66
CA GLY A 558 -19.74 19.63 23.64
C GLY A 558 -20.08 19.04 22.26
N MET A 559 -19.07 18.78 21.42
CA MET A 559 -19.29 18.28 20.06
C MET A 559 -19.77 16.82 20.04
N ILE A 560 -19.41 16.01 21.05
CA ILE A 560 -19.76 14.58 21.13
C ILE A 560 -21.28 14.36 21.04
N GLU A 561 -22.08 15.22 21.70
CA GLU A 561 -23.54 15.16 21.60
C GLU A 561 -24.04 15.31 20.15
N ASN A 562 -23.45 16.23 19.39
CA ASN A 562 -23.84 16.50 18.01
C ASN A 562 -23.38 15.38 17.06
N LEU A 563 -22.19 14.81 17.30
CA LEU A 563 -21.72 13.63 16.55
C LEU A 563 -22.67 12.45 16.76
N VAL A 564 -23.08 12.21 18.01
CA VAL A 564 -24.03 11.16 18.37
C VAL A 564 -25.39 11.36 17.70
N LYS A 565 -25.94 12.57 17.72
CA LYS A 565 -27.23 12.89 17.06
C LYS A 565 -27.19 12.60 15.56
N ASN A 566 -26.07 12.90 14.90
CA ASN A 566 -25.92 12.71 13.45
C ASN A 566 -25.69 11.25 13.03
N LEU A 567 -25.47 10.31 13.96
CA LEU A 567 -25.47 8.88 13.65
C LEU A 567 -26.84 8.37 13.17
N SER A 568 -27.92 9.07 13.54
CA SER A 568 -29.28 8.76 13.09
C SER A 568 -29.70 9.53 11.84
N SER A 569 -28.75 10.14 11.11
CA SER A 569 -29.02 10.84 9.85
C SER A 569 -29.48 9.87 8.75
N GLU A 570 -30.15 10.36 7.72
CA GLU A 570 -30.48 9.57 6.51
C GLU A 570 -29.28 9.40 5.57
N HIS A 571 -28.20 10.16 5.77
CA HIS A 571 -27.03 10.15 4.88
C HIS A 571 -25.90 9.25 5.41
N GLU A 572 -25.64 8.15 4.72
CA GLU A 572 -24.61 7.16 5.11
C GLU A 572 -23.20 7.74 5.21
N GLU A 573 -22.81 8.65 4.32
CA GLU A 573 -21.49 9.30 4.39
C GLU A 573 -21.33 10.09 5.70
N LEU A 574 -22.37 10.81 6.13
CA LEU A 574 -22.34 11.56 7.38
C LEU A 574 -22.29 10.61 8.59
N GLN A 575 -23.06 9.53 8.57
CA GLN A 575 -23.02 8.49 9.60
C GLN A 575 -21.62 7.90 9.74
N MET A 576 -20.98 7.58 8.60
CA MET A 576 -19.62 7.02 8.54
C MET A 576 -18.61 7.96 9.18
N HIS A 577 -18.61 9.25 8.81
CA HIS A 577 -17.68 10.22 9.40
C HIS A 577 -17.95 10.46 10.89
N CYS A 578 -19.22 10.46 11.32
CA CYS A 578 -19.56 10.58 12.74
C CYS A 578 -19.04 9.37 13.53
N ALA A 579 -19.25 8.15 13.02
CA ALA A 579 -18.74 6.93 13.63
C ALA A 579 -17.20 6.93 13.69
N SER A 580 -16.51 7.31 12.62
CA SER A 580 -15.05 7.39 12.59
C SER A 580 -14.49 8.48 13.53
N ALA A 581 -15.17 9.62 13.65
CA ALA A 581 -14.82 10.64 14.63
C ALA A 581 -14.97 10.11 16.07
N ILE A 582 -16.05 9.37 16.36
CA ILE A 582 -16.26 8.71 17.65
C ILE A 582 -15.19 7.66 17.90
N PHE A 583 -14.86 6.82 16.91
CA PHE A 583 -13.79 5.82 17.00
C PHE A 583 -12.47 6.44 17.45
N LYS A 584 -12.04 7.53 16.81
CA LYS A 584 -10.81 8.24 17.18
C LYS A 584 -10.90 8.93 18.54
N CYS A 585 -12.06 9.52 18.89
CA CYS A 585 -12.22 10.22 20.18
C CYS A 585 -12.40 9.28 21.38
N ALA A 586 -12.93 8.06 21.18
CA ALA A 586 -13.27 7.09 22.21
C ALA A 586 -12.04 6.39 22.83
N GLU A 587 -10.83 6.73 22.38
CA GLU A 587 -9.58 6.40 23.08
C GLU A 587 -9.60 6.94 24.54
N ASP A 588 -10.19 8.12 24.74
CA ASP A 588 -10.32 8.74 26.05
C ASP A 588 -11.53 8.19 26.82
N LYS A 589 -11.34 7.87 28.11
CA LYS A 589 -12.41 7.33 28.97
C LYS A 589 -13.65 8.22 29.04
N GLU A 590 -13.46 9.52 29.25
CA GLU A 590 -14.56 10.48 29.35
C GLU A 590 -15.40 10.54 28.07
N THR A 591 -14.78 10.40 26.88
CA THR A 591 -15.54 10.37 25.62
C THR A 591 -16.46 9.15 25.55
N ARG A 592 -15.98 7.97 25.99
CA ARG A 592 -16.81 6.75 26.04
C ARG A 592 -18.03 6.94 26.93
N ASP A 593 -17.86 7.63 28.05
CA ASP A 593 -18.94 7.93 28.98
C ASP A 593 -19.94 8.93 28.36
N LEU A 594 -19.46 9.97 27.67
CA LEU A 594 -20.30 10.94 26.98
C LEU A 594 -21.10 10.31 25.83
N VAL A 595 -20.49 9.45 25.01
CA VAL A 595 -21.19 8.74 23.93
C VAL A 595 -22.36 7.92 24.50
N ARG A 596 -22.16 7.25 25.65
CA ARG A 596 -23.23 6.54 26.35
C ARG A 596 -24.28 7.50 26.91
N GLN A 597 -23.89 8.57 27.60
CA GLN A 597 -24.80 9.53 28.21
C GLN A 597 -25.71 10.22 27.18
N HIS A 598 -25.19 10.48 25.98
CA HIS A 598 -25.96 11.06 24.87
C HIS A 598 -26.73 10.00 24.04
N GLY A 599 -26.72 8.73 24.44
CA GLY A 599 -27.49 7.67 23.78
C GLY A 599 -26.90 7.14 22.47
N GLY A 600 -25.61 7.38 22.19
CA GLY A 600 -24.98 7.03 20.92
C GLY A 600 -24.70 5.55 20.70
N LEU A 601 -24.73 4.73 21.76
CA LEU A 601 -24.48 3.29 21.64
C LEU A 601 -25.60 2.58 20.87
N GLN A 602 -26.87 3.01 21.01
CA GLN A 602 -28.00 2.39 20.31
C GLN A 602 -27.96 2.64 18.79
N PRO A 603 -27.76 3.89 18.29
CA PRO A 603 -27.55 4.13 16.86
C PRO A 603 -26.39 3.31 16.28
N LEU A 604 -25.25 3.22 16.99
CA LEU A 604 -24.13 2.39 16.55
C LEU A 604 -24.52 0.91 16.39
N SER A 605 -25.28 0.35 17.34
CA SER A 605 -25.78 -1.03 17.23
C SER A 605 -26.75 -1.22 16.07
N VAL A 606 -27.61 -0.24 15.78
CA VAL A 606 -28.56 -0.31 14.64
C VAL A 606 -27.82 -0.27 13.30
N LEU A 607 -26.77 0.55 13.18
CA LEU A 607 -25.98 0.69 11.96
C LEU A 607 -25.19 -0.58 11.59
N LEU A 608 -24.98 -1.52 12.52
CA LEU A 608 -24.41 -2.85 12.21
C LEU A 608 -25.27 -3.63 11.20
N GLY A 609 -26.57 -3.32 11.09
CA GLY A 609 -27.46 -3.94 10.11
C GLY A 609 -27.17 -3.55 8.66
N ASN A 610 -26.38 -2.49 8.41
CA ASN A 610 -26.05 -2.03 7.05
C ASN A 610 -24.79 -2.75 6.52
N SER A 611 -24.95 -4.01 6.11
CA SER A 611 -23.84 -4.87 5.69
C SER A 611 -23.30 -4.60 4.28
N GLU A 612 -24.02 -3.80 3.47
CA GLU A 612 -23.63 -3.48 2.08
C GLU A 612 -22.50 -2.44 2.04
N ASN A 613 -22.59 -1.40 2.87
CA ASN A 613 -21.59 -0.33 2.92
C ASN A 613 -20.41 -0.71 3.84
N LYS A 614 -19.34 -1.27 3.24
CA LYS A 614 -18.16 -1.74 3.96
C LYS A 614 -17.39 -0.64 4.69
N GLN A 615 -17.35 0.58 4.15
CA GLN A 615 -16.65 1.70 4.77
C GLN A 615 -17.40 2.22 6.01
N LEU A 616 -18.73 2.34 5.92
CA LEU A 616 -19.58 2.64 7.06
C LEU A 616 -19.42 1.57 8.15
N LEU A 617 -19.43 0.29 7.74
CA LEU A 617 -19.30 -0.83 8.68
C LEU A 617 -17.94 -0.79 9.41
N ALA A 618 -16.84 -0.49 8.72
CA ALA A 618 -15.52 -0.32 9.34
C ALA A 618 -15.53 0.79 10.40
N ALA A 619 -16.11 1.95 10.08
CA ALA A 619 -16.21 3.07 11.00
C ALA A 619 -17.09 2.76 12.24
N VAL A 620 -18.25 2.14 12.03
CA VAL A 620 -19.19 1.78 13.10
C VAL A 620 -18.60 0.71 14.02
N THR A 621 -18.05 -0.36 13.46
CA THR A 621 -17.42 -1.44 14.24
C THR A 621 -16.21 -0.92 15.02
N GLY A 622 -15.41 -0.02 14.44
CA GLY A 622 -14.32 0.66 15.16
C GLY A 622 -14.85 1.48 16.34
N ALA A 623 -15.89 2.29 16.13
CA ALA A 623 -16.52 3.07 17.20
C ALA A 623 -17.04 2.19 18.33
N ILE A 624 -17.70 1.08 18.01
CA ILE A 624 -18.18 0.10 18.98
C ILE A 624 -17.00 -0.52 19.74
N TRP A 625 -15.93 -0.92 19.05
CA TRP A 625 -14.74 -1.48 19.68
C TRP A 625 -14.16 -0.55 20.73
N LYS A 626 -13.88 0.71 20.37
CA LYS A 626 -13.30 1.66 21.33
C LYS A 626 -14.27 1.97 22.47
N CYS A 627 -15.56 2.09 22.19
CA CYS A 627 -16.57 2.26 23.24
C CYS A 627 -16.68 1.05 24.19
N ALA A 628 -16.46 -0.18 23.70
CA ALA A 628 -16.54 -1.42 24.48
C ALA A 628 -15.38 -1.60 25.48
N ILE A 629 -14.34 -0.78 25.44
CA ILE A 629 -13.30 -0.74 26.49
C ILE A 629 -13.91 -0.38 27.87
N SER A 630 -15.06 0.31 27.89
CA SER A 630 -15.79 0.59 29.13
C SER A 630 -16.81 -0.51 29.45
N GLY A 631 -16.70 -1.15 30.61
CA GLY A 631 -17.65 -2.19 31.06
C GLY A 631 -19.11 -1.72 31.11
N GLU A 632 -19.37 -0.47 31.52
CA GLU A 632 -20.72 0.11 31.50
C GLU A 632 -21.31 0.20 30.08
N ASN A 633 -20.47 0.48 29.09
CA ASN A 633 -20.89 0.53 27.70
C ASN A 633 -21.13 -0.88 27.14
N VAL A 634 -20.34 -1.87 27.56
CA VAL A 634 -20.54 -3.28 27.22
C VAL A 634 -21.90 -3.77 27.71
N SER A 635 -22.31 -3.42 28.93
CA SER A 635 -23.66 -3.75 29.44
C SER A 635 -24.77 -3.15 28.56
N LYS A 636 -24.59 -1.92 28.06
CA LYS A 636 -25.54 -1.30 27.13
C LYS A 636 -25.53 -1.93 25.74
N PHE A 637 -24.37 -2.26 25.21
CA PHE A 637 -24.26 -2.99 23.94
C PHE A 637 -24.94 -4.36 24.01
N GLN A 638 -24.90 -5.02 25.17
CA GLN A 638 -25.65 -6.24 25.43
C GLN A 638 -27.17 -5.99 25.39
N GLU A 639 -27.69 -4.95 26.06
CA GLU A 639 -29.12 -4.58 25.98
C GLU A 639 -29.58 -4.33 24.54
N TYR A 640 -28.70 -3.77 23.70
CA TYR A 640 -28.97 -3.48 22.29
C TYR A 640 -28.65 -4.63 21.33
N LYS A 641 -28.33 -5.83 21.83
CA LYS A 641 -27.96 -7.02 21.05
C LYS A 641 -26.81 -6.81 20.06
N ALA A 642 -25.88 -5.92 20.39
CA ALA A 642 -24.75 -5.60 19.53
C ALA A 642 -23.77 -6.77 19.42
N VAL A 643 -23.61 -7.57 20.49
CA VAL A 643 -22.72 -8.73 20.51
C VAL A 643 -23.19 -9.79 19.51
N GLU A 644 -24.49 -10.06 19.46
CA GLU A 644 -25.10 -10.98 18.50
C GLU A 644 -24.95 -10.49 17.06
N ALA A 645 -25.14 -9.18 16.83
CA ALA A 645 -24.95 -8.57 15.51
C ALA A 645 -23.48 -8.66 15.06
N LEU A 646 -22.52 -8.39 15.95
CA LEU A 646 -21.09 -8.53 15.67
C LEU A 646 -20.70 -9.97 15.34
N VAL A 647 -21.25 -10.96 16.06
CA VAL A 647 -21.03 -12.39 15.76
C VAL A 647 -21.55 -12.75 14.37
N GLY A 648 -22.71 -12.21 13.96
CA GLY A 648 -23.27 -12.41 12.62
C GLY A 648 -22.41 -11.84 11.48
N LEU A 649 -21.47 -10.94 11.79
CA LEU A 649 -20.58 -10.28 10.84
C LEU A 649 -19.15 -10.86 10.83
N LEU A 650 -18.89 -11.96 11.55
CA LEU A 650 -17.55 -12.58 11.61
C LEU A 650 -17.11 -13.29 10.31
N THR A 651 -18.01 -13.46 9.34
CA THR A 651 -17.74 -14.12 8.06
C THR A 651 -17.96 -13.17 6.88
N ASP A 652 -17.24 -13.40 5.79
CA ASP A 652 -17.39 -12.69 4.51
C ASP A 652 -17.24 -11.16 4.59
N GLN A 653 -16.35 -10.69 5.47
CA GLN A 653 -16.00 -9.26 5.60
C GLN A 653 -14.53 -9.00 5.25
N PRO A 654 -14.19 -7.78 4.80
CA PRO A 654 -12.80 -7.39 4.60
C PRO A 654 -12.03 -7.37 5.93
N GLU A 655 -10.71 -7.58 5.86
CA GLU A 655 -9.85 -7.70 7.04
C GLU A 655 -9.94 -6.49 7.98
N GLU A 656 -9.99 -5.26 7.43
CA GLU A 656 -10.16 -4.02 8.23
C GLU A 656 -11.41 -4.05 9.11
N VAL A 657 -12.54 -4.54 8.57
CA VAL A 657 -13.80 -4.67 9.32
C VAL A 657 -13.67 -5.79 10.35
N LEU A 658 -13.07 -6.93 9.99
CA LEU A 658 -12.86 -8.05 10.91
C LEU A 658 -11.97 -7.66 12.11
N VAL A 659 -10.92 -6.86 11.89
CA VAL A 659 -10.05 -6.35 12.95
C VAL A 659 -10.90 -5.63 14.00
N ASN A 660 -11.79 -4.74 13.57
CA ASN A 660 -12.64 -3.97 14.45
C ASN A 660 -13.73 -4.82 15.14
N ILE A 661 -14.37 -5.73 14.40
CA ILE A 661 -15.40 -6.64 14.95
C ILE A 661 -14.79 -7.52 16.05
N VAL A 662 -13.67 -8.18 15.76
CA VAL A 662 -13.03 -9.09 16.71
C VAL A 662 -12.45 -8.31 17.89
N GLY A 663 -11.92 -7.11 17.66
CA GLY A 663 -11.51 -6.19 18.71
C GLY A 663 -12.67 -5.87 19.67
N ALA A 664 -13.83 -5.49 19.12
CA ALA A 664 -15.04 -5.22 19.91
C ALA A 664 -15.50 -6.44 20.71
N LEU A 665 -15.54 -7.62 20.08
CA LEU A 665 -15.90 -8.86 20.75
C LEU A 665 -14.91 -9.21 21.87
N GLY A 666 -13.60 -8.99 21.66
CA GLY A 666 -12.58 -9.23 22.68
C GLY A 666 -12.72 -8.36 23.93
N GLU A 667 -13.16 -7.11 23.79
CA GLU A 667 -13.52 -6.25 24.93
C GLU A 667 -14.84 -6.70 25.57
N CYS A 668 -15.86 -7.03 24.77
CA CYS A 668 -17.13 -7.53 25.28
C CYS A 668 -16.98 -8.85 26.05
N CYS A 669 -16.04 -9.73 25.66
CA CYS A 669 -15.72 -10.99 26.33
C CYS A 669 -15.14 -10.83 27.74
N GLN A 670 -14.74 -9.62 28.16
CA GLN A 670 -14.32 -9.42 29.54
C GLN A 670 -15.47 -9.66 30.52
N GLU A 671 -16.72 -9.44 30.07
CA GLU A 671 -17.94 -9.76 30.81
C GLU A 671 -18.35 -11.23 30.60
N PRO A 672 -18.50 -12.05 31.67
CA PRO A 672 -18.80 -13.48 31.56
C PRO A 672 -20.09 -13.80 30.76
N ILE A 673 -21.11 -12.95 30.87
CA ILE A 673 -22.40 -13.16 30.19
C ILE A 673 -22.21 -13.14 28.67
N ASN A 674 -21.37 -12.24 28.15
CA ASN A 674 -21.13 -12.11 26.71
C ASN A 674 -20.39 -13.31 26.14
N ARG A 675 -19.52 -13.96 26.91
CA ARG A 675 -18.87 -15.22 26.51
C ARG A 675 -19.90 -16.31 26.22
N THR A 676 -20.96 -16.35 27.03
CA THR A 676 -22.09 -17.28 26.82
C THR A 676 -22.93 -16.90 25.61
N ILE A 677 -23.18 -15.59 25.39
CA ILE A 677 -23.91 -15.10 24.21
C ILE A 677 -23.16 -15.47 22.93
N ILE A 678 -21.85 -15.18 22.86
CA ILE A 678 -21.01 -15.50 21.70
C ILE A 678 -21.03 -16.99 21.40
N ARG A 679 -20.94 -17.85 22.42
CA ARG A 679 -21.11 -19.30 22.24
C ARG A 679 -22.47 -19.66 21.67
N LYS A 680 -23.55 -19.17 22.27
CA LYS A 680 -24.94 -19.48 21.85
C LYS A 680 -25.24 -19.01 20.43
N CYS A 681 -24.62 -17.92 19.99
CA CYS A 681 -24.72 -17.40 18.62
C CYS A 681 -23.76 -18.09 17.64
N GLY A 682 -22.98 -19.10 18.06
CA GLY A 682 -22.06 -19.81 17.18
C GLY A 682 -20.82 -19.00 16.76
N GLY A 683 -20.39 -18.03 17.57
CA GLY A 683 -19.24 -17.17 17.27
C GLY A 683 -17.87 -17.80 17.53
N ILE A 684 -17.78 -18.87 18.34
CA ILE A 684 -16.49 -19.53 18.64
C ILE A 684 -15.85 -20.16 17.39
N PRO A 685 -16.55 -20.94 16.54
CA PRO A 685 -15.93 -21.53 15.36
C PRO A 685 -15.36 -20.50 14.35
N PRO A 686 -16.05 -19.41 14.00
CA PRO A 686 -15.46 -18.34 13.20
C PRO A 686 -14.22 -17.71 13.84
N LEU A 687 -14.24 -17.44 15.16
CA LEU A 687 -13.07 -16.89 15.86
C LEU A 687 -11.86 -17.82 15.79
N VAL A 688 -12.06 -19.13 16.02
CA VAL A 688 -10.97 -20.12 15.91
C VAL A 688 -10.45 -20.21 14.48
N LYS A 689 -11.33 -20.17 13.47
CA LYS A 689 -10.94 -20.16 12.05
C LYS A 689 -10.04 -18.96 11.71
N LEU A 690 -10.30 -17.78 12.29
CA LEU A 690 -9.49 -16.59 12.03
C LEU A 690 -8.05 -16.68 12.57
N LEU A 691 -7.74 -17.63 13.46
CA LEU A 691 -6.36 -17.89 13.93
C LEU A 691 -5.43 -18.38 12.81
N THR A 692 -5.96 -18.86 11.68
CA THR A 692 -5.16 -19.28 10.52
C THR A 692 -4.86 -18.14 9.54
N GLY A 693 -5.30 -16.91 9.83
CA GLY A 693 -5.08 -15.74 8.98
C GLY A 693 -3.61 -15.28 8.94
N THR A 694 -3.31 -14.34 8.04
CA THR A 694 -1.98 -13.73 7.90
C THR A 694 -1.91 -12.28 8.37
N ASP A 695 -3.06 -11.60 8.49
CA ASP A 695 -3.11 -10.22 8.98
C ASP A 695 -2.75 -10.13 10.46
N GLN A 696 -1.75 -9.30 10.78
CA GLN A 696 -1.17 -9.26 12.11
C GLN A 696 -2.07 -8.55 13.12
N ALA A 697 -2.75 -7.48 12.71
CA ALA A 697 -3.66 -6.73 13.58
C ALA A 697 -4.88 -7.58 13.96
N LEU A 698 -5.41 -8.34 13.01
CA LEU A 698 -6.50 -9.27 13.21
C LEU A 698 -6.06 -10.40 14.13
N LEU A 699 -4.90 -11.02 13.92
CA LEU A 699 -4.39 -12.09 14.79
C LEU A 699 -4.22 -11.64 16.24
N VAL A 700 -3.76 -10.41 16.48
CA VAL A 700 -3.69 -9.83 17.84
C VAL A 700 -5.08 -9.80 18.49
N ASN A 701 -6.10 -9.31 17.77
CA ASN A 701 -7.45 -9.22 18.31
C ASN A 701 -8.10 -10.61 18.46
N VAL A 702 -7.90 -11.52 17.52
CA VAL A 702 -8.45 -12.88 17.54
C VAL A 702 -7.88 -13.68 18.71
N THR A 703 -6.56 -13.65 18.92
CA THR A 703 -5.92 -14.34 20.05
C THR A 703 -6.45 -13.82 21.38
N LYS A 704 -6.61 -12.50 21.53
CA LYS A 704 -7.23 -11.90 22.72
C LYS A 704 -8.68 -12.37 22.93
N ALA A 705 -9.50 -12.35 21.88
CA ALA A 705 -10.91 -12.75 21.95
C ALA A 705 -11.07 -14.25 22.26
N VAL A 706 -10.30 -15.13 21.60
CA VAL A 706 -10.31 -16.57 21.85
C VAL A 706 -9.83 -16.88 23.26
N GLY A 707 -8.75 -16.24 23.74
CA GLY A 707 -8.28 -16.38 25.11
C GLY A 707 -9.32 -15.93 26.15
N ALA A 708 -10.01 -14.82 25.90
CA ALA A 708 -11.09 -14.36 26.78
C ALA A 708 -12.32 -15.29 26.75
N CYS A 709 -12.60 -15.96 25.63
CA CYS A 709 -13.64 -16.98 25.56
C CYS A 709 -13.24 -18.25 26.33
N ALA A 710 -11.95 -18.63 26.31
CA ALA A 710 -11.41 -19.84 26.93
C ALA A 710 -11.47 -19.85 28.47
N THR A 711 -11.77 -18.72 29.11
CA THR A 711 -11.97 -18.67 30.57
C THR A 711 -13.25 -19.38 31.02
N GLU A 712 -14.21 -19.59 30.11
CA GLU A 712 -15.40 -20.41 30.40
C GLU A 712 -15.16 -21.86 29.98
N PRO A 713 -15.33 -22.85 30.87
CA PRO A 713 -15.09 -24.26 30.55
C PRO A 713 -15.86 -24.77 29.33
N GLU A 714 -17.13 -24.37 29.14
CA GLU A 714 -17.93 -24.82 28.00
C GLU A 714 -17.43 -24.25 26.66
N ASN A 715 -16.91 -23.03 26.68
CA ASN A 715 -16.31 -22.43 25.50
C ASN A 715 -14.96 -23.10 25.21
N MET A 716 -14.19 -23.39 26.27
CA MET A 716 -12.90 -24.06 26.15
C MET A 716 -13.03 -25.45 25.51
N MET A 717 -14.05 -26.24 25.89
CA MET A 717 -14.33 -27.53 25.23
C MET A 717 -14.54 -27.39 23.71
N ILE A 718 -15.21 -26.33 23.27
CA ILE A 718 -15.43 -26.08 21.84
C ILE A 718 -14.13 -25.63 21.17
N ILE A 719 -13.36 -24.75 21.82
CA ILE A 719 -12.06 -24.29 21.32
C ILE A 719 -11.10 -25.47 21.14
N ASP A 720 -11.05 -26.38 22.11
CA ASP A 720 -10.22 -27.59 22.05
C ASP A 720 -10.63 -28.52 20.90
N HIS A 721 -11.94 -28.80 20.77
CA HIS A 721 -12.47 -29.62 19.68
C HIS A 721 -12.17 -29.07 18.28
N LEU A 722 -11.96 -27.75 18.17
CA LEU A 722 -11.63 -27.06 16.92
C LEU A 722 -10.12 -26.87 16.73
N ASP A 723 -9.26 -27.58 17.46
CA ASP A 723 -7.80 -27.43 17.45
C ASP A 723 -7.32 -26.01 17.84
N GLY A 724 -8.14 -25.21 18.51
CA GLY A 724 -7.84 -23.80 18.80
C GLY A 724 -6.58 -23.62 19.63
N VAL A 725 -6.33 -24.48 20.62
CA VAL A 725 -5.09 -24.45 21.43
C VAL A 725 -3.85 -24.72 20.59
N ARG A 726 -3.94 -25.70 19.66
CA ARG A 726 -2.86 -26.03 18.74
C ARG A 726 -2.56 -24.87 17.79
N LEU A 727 -3.60 -24.17 17.31
CA LEU A 727 -3.45 -22.98 16.48
C LEU A 727 -2.81 -21.81 17.25
N LEU A 728 -3.22 -21.57 18.50
CA LEU A 728 -2.57 -20.58 19.38
C LEU A 728 -1.08 -20.92 19.59
N TRP A 729 -0.74 -22.20 19.76
CA TRP A 729 0.65 -22.64 19.87
C TRP A 729 1.45 -22.41 18.59
N SER A 730 0.82 -22.57 17.42
CA SER A 730 1.45 -22.27 16.13
C SER A 730 1.78 -20.78 16.00
N LEU A 731 0.92 -19.89 16.50
CA LEU A 731 1.13 -18.43 16.47
C LEU A 731 2.30 -17.96 17.34
N LEU A 732 2.78 -18.77 18.29
CA LEU A 732 4.04 -18.50 19.01
C LEU A 732 5.26 -18.42 18.08
N LYS A 733 5.19 -19.01 16.88
CA LYS A 733 6.25 -18.96 15.85
C LYS A 733 6.16 -17.71 14.96
N ASN A 734 5.13 -16.88 15.11
CA ASN A 734 4.93 -15.70 14.28
C ASN A 734 6.05 -14.65 14.53
N PRO A 735 6.58 -13.97 13.49
CA PRO A 735 7.62 -12.96 13.64
C PRO A 735 7.19 -11.70 14.41
N ASN A 736 5.88 -11.41 14.48
CA ASN A 736 5.35 -10.25 15.17
C ASN A 736 5.27 -10.52 16.69
N PRO A 737 6.00 -9.75 17.52
CA PRO A 737 6.02 -9.96 18.96
C PRO A 737 4.66 -9.72 19.63
N ASP A 738 3.79 -8.87 19.09
CA ASP A 738 2.47 -8.63 19.67
C ASP A 738 1.56 -9.86 19.49
N VAL A 739 1.64 -10.52 18.33
CA VAL A 739 0.95 -11.79 18.10
C VAL A 739 1.49 -12.87 19.03
N GLN A 740 2.82 -12.96 19.19
CA GLN A 740 3.43 -13.92 20.13
C GLN A 740 2.97 -13.69 21.58
N ALA A 741 2.97 -12.43 22.04
CA ALA A 741 2.58 -12.07 23.39
C ALA A 741 1.10 -12.39 23.66
N ASN A 742 0.20 -12.07 22.71
CA ASN A 742 -1.22 -12.36 22.87
C ASN A 742 -1.53 -13.86 22.74
N ALA A 743 -0.84 -14.59 21.86
CA ALA A 743 -0.97 -16.04 21.77
C ALA A 743 -0.52 -16.74 23.06
N ALA A 744 0.64 -16.36 23.61
CA ALA A 744 1.12 -16.88 24.90
C ALA A 744 0.16 -16.55 26.05
N TRP A 745 -0.41 -15.34 26.04
CA TRP A 745 -1.41 -14.96 27.04
C TRP A 745 -2.70 -15.79 26.91
N ALA A 746 -3.19 -16.00 25.69
CA ALA A 746 -4.41 -16.76 25.41
C ALA A 746 -4.29 -18.24 25.80
N ILE A 747 -3.08 -18.82 25.78
CA ILE A 747 -2.82 -20.19 26.23
C ILE A 747 -3.08 -20.35 27.74
N CYS A 748 -2.91 -19.30 28.55
CA CYS A 748 -3.10 -19.37 30.00
C CYS A 748 -4.51 -19.87 30.39
N PRO A 749 -5.61 -19.19 30.01
CA PRO A 749 -6.96 -19.67 30.32
C PRO A 749 -7.30 -21.00 29.63
N CYS A 750 -6.68 -21.31 28.48
CA CYS A 750 -6.86 -22.61 27.83
C CYS A 750 -6.32 -23.76 28.67
N ILE A 751 -5.14 -23.61 29.27
CA ILE A 751 -4.55 -24.62 30.15
C ILE A 751 -5.31 -24.70 31.47
N GLU A 752 -5.69 -23.56 32.05
CA GLU A 752 -6.43 -23.52 33.33
C GLU A 752 -7.78 -24.22 33.28
N ASN A 753 -8.46 -24.19 32.13
CA ASN A 753 -9.82 -24.72 31.98
C ASN A 753 -9.91 -25.99 31.11
N ALA A 754 -8.79 -26.51 30.60
CA ALA A 754 -8.76 -27.78 29.88
C ALA A 754 -8.84 -28.97 30.86
N LYS A 755 -9.63 -29.99 30.50
CA LYS A 755 -9.84 -31.18 31.34
C LYS A 755 -8.56 -32.01 31.53
N ASP A 756 -7.78 -32.16 30.47
CA ASP A 756 -6.56 -32.98 30.42
C ASP A 756 -5.36 -32.10 29.99
N ALA A 757 -5.20 -30.94 30.65
CA ALA A 757 -4.27 -29.90 30.24
C ALA A 757 -2.81 -30.37 30.15
N GLY A 758 -2.39 -31.23 31.07
CA GLY A 758 -1.04 -31.82 31.08
C GLY A 758 -0.74 -32.60 29.80
N GLU A 759 -1.60 -33.57 29.47
CA GLU A 759 -1.48 -34.39 28.26
C GLU A 759 -1.61 -33.57 26.98
N MET A 760 -2.57 -32.64 26.95
CA MET A 760 -2.77 -31.73 25.82
C MET A 760 -1.49 -30.96 25.49
N VAL A 761 -0.84 -30.34 26.47
CA VAL A 761 0.40 -29.58 26.25
C VAL A 761 1.54 -30.49 25.76
N ARG A 762 1.67 -31.69 26.32
CA ARG A 762 2.69 -32.67 25.90
C ARG A 762 2.44 -33.21 24.49
N SER A 763 1.19 -33.23 24.02
CA SER A 763 0.86 -33.67 22.66
C SER A 763 1.45 -32.77 21.57
N PHE A 764 1.78 -31.52 21.91
CA PHE A 764 2.41 -30.58 20.98
C PHE A 764 3.91 -30.83 20.88
N VAL A 765 4.31 -31.63 19.89
CA VAL A 765 5.73 -31.96 19.64
C VAL A 765 6.58 -30.69 19.48
N GLY A 766 7.60 -30.53 20.32
CA GLY A 766 8.47 -29.34 20.35
C GLY A 766 7.80 -28.08 20.93
N GLY A 767 6.57 -28.18 21.44
CA GLY A 767 5.81 -27.05 21.98
C GLY A 767 6.43 -26.47 23.24
N LEU A 768 6.86 -27.32 24.17
CA LEU A 768 7.54 -26.92 25.41
C LEU A 768 8.95 -26.36 25.13
N GLU A 769 9.66 -26.89 24.14
CA GLU A 769 10.93 -26.30 23.70
C GLU A 769 10.73 -24.90 23.13
N LEU A 770 9.69 -24.70 22.31
CA LEU A 770 9.35 -23.41 21.71
C LEU A 770 9.07 -22.36 22.78
N ILE A 771 8.26 -22.69 23.80
CA ILE A 771 7.91 -21.72 24.85
C ILE A 771 9.12 -21.33 25.70
N VAL A 772 10.01 -22.28 25.99
CA VAL A 772 11.29 -22.00 26.68
C VAL A 772 12.20 -21.13 25.81
N ASN A 773 12.26 -21.39 24.49
CA ASN A 773 13.06 -20.58 23.57
C ASN A 773 12.59 -19.12 23.48
N LEU A 774 11.29 -18.84 23.64
CA LEU A 774 10.75 -17.47 23.65
C LEU A 774 11.23 -16.63 24.86
N LEU A 775 11.75 -17.24 25.93
CA LEU A 775 12.42 -16.52 27.02
C LEU A 775 13.69 -15.78 26.57
N LYS A 776 14.18 -16.04 25.36
CA LYS A 776 15.31 -15.32 24.73
C LYS A 776 14.86 -14.03 24.00
N SER A 777 13.56 -13.74 23.94
CA SER A 777 13.03 -12.55 23.27
C SER A 777 13.54 -11.25 23.89
N LYS A 778 13.62 -10.19 23.09
CA LYS A 778 13.93 -8.83 23.55
C LYS A 778 12.67 -8.05 23.95
N ASN A 779 11.48 -8.51 23.57
CA ASN A 779 10.22 -7.84 23.87
C ASN A 779 9.72 -8.23 25.27
N LYS A 780 9.53 -7.23 26.15
CA LYS A 780 9.12 -7.45 27.54
C LYS A 780 7.70 -7.99 27.68
N GLU A 781 6.77 -7.64 26.79
CA GLU A 781 5.40 -8.15 26.80
C GLU A 781 5.40 -9.63 26.41
N VAL A 782 6.18 -10.04 25.39
CA VAL A 782 6.38 -11.46 25.04
C VAL A 782 6.92 -12.23 26.25
N LEU A 783 7.98 -11.74 26.89
CA LEU A 783 8.56 -12.37 28.08
C LEU A 783 7.54 -12.48 29.22
N THR A 784 6.70 -11.45 29.40
CA THR A 784 5.67 -11.41 30.45
C THR A 784 4.62 -12.49 30.20
N SER A 785 4.06 -12.56 28.99
CA SER A 785 3.06 -13.57 28.63
C SER A 785 3.63 -14.98 28.63
N VAL A 786 4.88 -15.17 28.20
CA VAL A 786 5.56 -16.47 28.23
C VAL A 786 5.79 -16.94 29.67
N CYS A 787 6.18 -16.04 30.59
CA CYS A 787 6.30 -16.40 32.01
C CYS A 787 4.93 -16.78 32.60
N ALA A 788 3.86 -16.08 32.24
CA ALA A 788 2.50 -16.44 32.65
C ALA A 788 2.08 -17.83 32.12
N ALA A 789 2.37 -18.12 30.86
CA ALA A 789 2.09 -19.43 30.26
C ALA A 789 2.90 -20.55 30.94
N ILE A 790 4.20 -20.34 31.18
CA ILE A 790 5.07 -21.29 31.91
C ILE A 790 4.53 -21.54 33.32
N THR A 791 4.05 -20.50 34.01
CA THR A 791 3.44 -20.63 35.35
C THR A 791 2.28 -21.64 35.34
N ASN A 792 1.41 -21.56 34.32
CA ASN A 792 0.28 -22.47 34.18
C ASN A 792 0.68 -23.88 33.72
N ILE A 793 1.62 -23.99 32.77
CA ILE A 793 2.15 -25.27 32.30
C ILE A 793 2.85 -26.03 33.43
N ALA A 794 3.63 -25.34 34.26
CA ALA A 794 4.42 -25.90 35.35
C ALA A 794 3.58 -26.39 36.56
N LYS A 795 2.26 -26.22 36.54
CA LYS A 795 1.37 -26.83 37.54
C LYS A 795 1.28 -28.35 37.39
N ASP A 796 1.54 -28.87 36.18
CA ASP A 796 1.65 -30.30 35.89
C ASP A 796 3.11 -30.76 36.07
N GLU A 797 3.32 -31.83 36.84
CA GLU A 797 4.67 -32.30 37.20
C GLU A 797 5.46 -32.82 35.99
N GLU A 798 4.80 -33.52 35.07
CA GLU A 798 5.44 -34.08 33.87
C GLU A 798 5.86 -32.97 32.90
N ASN A 799 5.00 -31.97 32.70
CA ASN A 799 5.34 -30.76 31.95
C ASN A 799 6.51 -30.01 32.58
N LEU A 800 6.52 -29.88 33.91
CA LEU A 800 7.59 -29.20 34.62
C LEU A 800 8.93 -29.95 34.48
N ALA A 801 8.92 -31.28 34.47
CA ALA A 801 10.09 -32.09 34.16
C ALA A 801 10.66 -31.75 32.77
N VAL A 802 9.81 -31.76 31.74
CA VAL A 802 10.23 -31.47 30.36
C VAL A 802 10.70 -30.02 30.18
N LEU A 803 10.05 -29.05 30.84
CA LEU A 803 10.52 -27.66 30.86
C LEU A 803 11.92 -27.54 31.48
N THR A 804 12.18 -28.31 32.53
CA THR A 804 13.49 -28.36 33.20
C THR A 804 14.57 -28.90 32.25
N ASP A 805 14.28 -30.00 31.55
CA ASP A 805 15.19 -30.61 30.57
C ASP A 805 15.52 -29.67 29.40
N HIS A 806 14.58 -28.82 28.99
CA HIS A 806 14.80 -27.78 27.99
C HIS A 806 15.55 -26.53 28.50
N GLY A 807 15.95 -26.51 29.78
CA GLY A 807 16.76 -25.43 30.34
C GLY A 807 15.98 -24.16 30.68
N VAL A 808 14.76 -24.30 31.20
CA VAL A 808 13.96 -23.16 31.68
C VAL A 808 14.66 -22.38 32.82
N ILE A 809 15.38 -23.07 33.70
CA ILE A 809 15.97 -22.50 34.94
C ILE A 809 17.02 -21.40 34.64
N PRO A 810 18.07 -21.64 33.81
CA PRO A 810 19.03 -20.59 33.49
C PRO A 810 18.41 -19.39 32.76
N LEU A 811 17.39 -19.62 31.92
CA LEU A 811 16.72 -18.57 31.16
C LEU A 811 15.87 -17.67 32.07
N LEU A 812 15.04 -18.22 32.95
CA LEU A 812 14.29 -17.44 33.94
C LEU A 812 15.23 -16.67 34.89
N SER A 813 16.33 -17.30 35.32
CA SER A 813 17.33 -16.67 36.18
C SER A 813 17.99 -15.45 35.51
N LYS A 814 18.30 -15.56 34.22
CA LYS A 814 18.87 -14.45 33.43
C LYS A 814 17.90 -13.27 33.32
N LEU A 815 16.59 -13.52 33.29
CA LEU A 815 15.55 -12.49 33.22
C LEU A 815 15.29 -11.80 34.57
N ALA A 816 15.73 -12.38 35.69
CA ALA A 816 15.44 -11.89 37.05
C ALA A 816 15.96 -10.47 37.32
N ASN A 817 16.92 -9.97 36.52
CA ASN A 817 17.39 -8.59 36.63
C ASN A 817 16.60 -7.64 35.71
N THR A 818 15.28 -7.53 35.93
CA THR A 818 14.40 -6.61 35.20
C THR A 818 13.82 -5.50 36.09
N ASN A 819 13.40 -4.40 35.46
CA ASN A 819 12.74 -3.26 36.08
C ASN A 819 11.25 -3.11 35.72
N ASN A 820 10.70 -4.00 34.90
CA ASN A 820 9.28 -3.97 34.52
C ASN A 820 8.46 -4.80 35.53
N ASP A 821 7.62 -4.16 36.33
CA ASP A 821 6.85 -4.80 37.39
C ASP A 821 5.86 -5.88 36.88
N LYS A 822 5.26 -5.73 35.68
CA LYS A 822 4.44 -6.79 35.08
C LYS A 822 5.24 -8.06 34.83
N LEU A 823 6.44 -7.90 34.25
CA LEU A 823 7.36 -9.02 34.04
C LEU A 823 7.84 -9.59 35.37
N ARG A 824 8.16 -8.74 36.36
CA ARG A 824 8.58 -9.20 37.69
C ARG A 824 7.57 -10.11 38.34
N ARG A 825 6.28 -9.75 38.27
CA ARG A 825 5.18 -10.54 38.82
C ARG A 825 5.16 -11.94 38.21
N HIS A 826 5.00 -12.04 36.89
CA HIS A 826 4.87 -13.34 36.22
C HIS A 826 6.17 -14.15 36.23
N LEU A 827 7.32 -13.49 36.21
CA LEU A 827 8.60 -14.17 36.34
C LEU A 827 8.77 -14.79 37.74
N ALA A 828 8.36 -14.08 38.80
CA ALA A 828 8.39 -14.63 40.15
C ALA A 828 7.38 -15.79 40.31
N GLU A 829 6.17 -15.68 39.76
CA GLU A 829 5.19 -16.77 39.70
C GLU A 829 5.79 -18.01 38.99
N ALA A 830 6.41 -17.83 37.83
CA ALA A 830 7.05 -18.92 37.08
C ALA A 830 8.18 -19.59 37.87
N ILE A 831 9.05 -18.80 38.50
CA ILE A 831 10.13 -19.33 39.35
C ILE A 831 9.55 -20.10 40.54
N SER A 832 8.49 -19.59 41.18
CA SER A 832 7.82 -20.24 42.31
C SER A 832 7.34 -21.65 41.94
N HIS A 833 6.64 -21.80 40.80
CA HIS A 833 6.18 -23.11 40.35
C HIS A 833 7.34 -24.02 39.91
N CYS A 834 8.34 -23.48 39.20
CA CYS A 834 9.47 -24.29 38.77
C CYS A 834 10.32 -24.84 39.93
N CYS A 835 10.30 -24.21 41.11
CA CYS A 835 11.03 -24.69 42.31
C CYS A 835 10.49 -26.00 42.89
N MET A 836 9.26 -26.39 42.52
CA MET A 836 8.59 -27.57 43.05
C MET A 836 9.13 -28.89 42.48
N TRP A 837 10.02 -28.86 41.48
CA TRP A 837 10.56 -30.05 40.82
C TRP A 837 12.05 -30.30 41.11
N GLY A 838 12.37 -31.54 41.50
CA GLY A 838 13.74 -32.05 41.61
C GLY A 838 14.71 -31.12 42.36
N SER A 839 15.85 -30.83 41.75
CA SER A 839 16.87 -29.92 42.28
C SER A 839 16.72 -28.47 41.77
N ASN A 840 15.61 -28.10 41.14
CA ASN A 840 15.44 -26.77 40.51
C ASN A 840 15.65 -25.62 41.49
N ARG A 841 15.21 -25.77 42.75
CA ARG A 841 15.43 -24.78 43.80
C ARG A 841 16.92 -24.51 44.05
N VAL A 842 17.75 -25.55 44.01
CA VAL A 842 19.22 -25.44 44.15
C VAL A 842 19.80 -24.76 42.92
N ALA A 843 19.37 -25.20 41.73
CA ALA A 843 19.82 -24.64 40.47
C ALA A 843 19.52 -23.13 40.36
N PHE A 844 18.35 -22.65 40.81
CA PHE A 844 18.02 -21.22 40.88
C PHE A 844 18.95 -20.42 41.82
N GLY A 845 19.43 -21.06 42.89
CA GLY A 845 20.45 -20.50 43.78
C GLY A 845 21.80 -20.36 43.07
N GLU A 846 22.25 -21.44 42.40
CA GLU A 846 23.51 -21.48 41.66
C GLU A 846 23.54 -20.50 40.48
N THR A 847 22.41 -20.27 39.81
CA THR A 847 22.27 -19.28 38.72
C THR A 847 22.07 -17.84 39.21
N LYS A 848 22.17 -17.59 40.52
CA LYS A 848 22.11 -16.26 41.17
C LYS A 848 20.78 -15.52 40.97
N ALA A 849 19.66 -16.23 40.86
CA ALA A 849 18.33 -15.61 40.71
C ALA A 849 17.82 -14.93 42.00
N ILE A 850 18.33 -15.34 43.17
CA ILE A 850 17.80 -14.96 44.49
C ILE A 850 17.98 -13.48 44.81
N ALA A 851 19.19 -12.93 44.64
CA ALA A 851 19.45 -11.53 44.98
C ALA A 851 18.59 -10.54 44.15
N PRO A 852 18.41 -10.73 42.83
CA PRO A 852 17.43 -9.96 42.06
C PRO A 852 15.99 -10.09 42.58
N LEU A 853 15.53 -11.29 42.95
CA LEU A 853 14.19 -11.50 43.50
C LEU A 853 13.98 -10.75 44.83
N VAL A 854 14.97 -10.77 45.73
CA VAL A 854 14.89 -9.98 46.98
C VAL A 854 14.71 -8.48 46.69
N ARG A 855 15.28 -7.97 45.59
CA ARG A 855 15.08 -6.57 45.17
C ARG A 855 13.66 -6.29 44.67
N TYR A 856 12.91 -7.29 44.19
CA TYR A 856 11.52 -7.09 43.76
C TYR A 856 10.60 -6.71 44.92
N LEU A 857 10.92 -7.12 46.16
CA LEU A 857 10.21 -6.72 47.38
C LEU A 857 10.30 -5.22 47.69
N LYS A 858 11.09 -4.46 46.92
CA LYS A 858 11.16 -2.99 46.99
C LYS A 858 10.23 -2.30 45.98
N SER A 859 9.48 -3.07 45.18
CA SER A 859 8.48 -2.52 44.26
C SER A 859 7.36 -1.79 45.01
N LYS A 860 6.55 -1.03 44.29
CA LYS A 860 5.33 -0.42 44.83
C LYS A 860 4.08 -1.26 44.52
N ASP A 861 4.21 -2.28 43.67
CA ASP A 861 3.10 -3.13 43.24
C ASP A 861 2.85 -4.29 44.23
N PRO A 862 1.68 -4.35 44.89
CA PRO A 862 1.33 -5.45 45.80
C PRO A 862 1.35 -6.83 45.12
N SER A 863 1.03 -6.90 43.83
CA SER A 863 1.01 -8.15 43.08
C SER A 863 2.42 -8.70 42.89
N VAL A 864 3.41 -7.81 42.69
CA VAL A 864 4.83 -8.19 42.65
C VAL A 864 5.28 -8.68 44.02
N HIS A 865 4.84 -8.05 45.11
CA HIS A 865 5.15 -8.52 46.47
C HIS A 865 4.64 -9.94 46.71
N ARG A 866 3.37 -10.19 46.41
CA ARG A 866 2.75 -11.53 46.54
C ARG A 866 3.54 -12.59 45.78
N ALA A 867 3.71 -12.40 44.48
CA ALA A 867 4.42 -13.33 43.61
C ALA A 867 5.88 -13.56 44.07
N THR A 868 6.57 -12.49 44.44
CA THR A 868 7.97 -12.58 44.91
C THR A 868 8.07 -13.30 46.25
N ALA A 869 7.16 -13.03 47.19
CA ALA A 869 7.16 -13.70 48.49
C ALA A 869 6.89 -15.20 48.33
N GLN A 870 5.97 -15.59 47.44
CA GLN A 870 5.72 -16.99 47.11
C GLN A 870 6.98 -17.66 46.52
N ALA A 871 7.64 -17.03 45.55
CA ALA A 871 8.87 -17.54 44.98
C ALA A 871 9.99 -17.70 46.02
N LEU A 872 10.18 -16.70 46.89
CA LEU A 872 11.18 -16.75 47.95
C LEU A 872 10.83 -17.80 49.01
N TYR A 873 9.55 -18.01 49.31
CA TYR A 873 9.12 -19.09 50.20
C TYR A 873 9.53 -20.46 49.63
N GLN A 874 9.21 -20.74 48.36
CA GLN A 874 9.59 -22.00 47.70
C GLN A 874 11.12 -22.18 47.62
N LEU A 875 11.86 -21.12 47.30
CA LEU A 875 13.32 -21.14 47.24
C LEU A 875 13.96 -21.33 48.63
N SER A 876 13.33 -20.86 49.70
CA SER A 876 13.85 -20.91 51.07
C SER A 876 13.84 -22.32 51.69
N GLU A 877 13.20 -23.30 51.05
CA GLU A 877 13.34 -24.70 51.48
C GLU A 877 14.77 -25.22 51.34
N ASP A 878 15.58 -24.62 50.46
CA ASP A 878 17.00 -24.92 50.37
C ASP A 878 17.83 -24.06 51.34
N PRO A 879 18.73 -24.68 52.14
CA PRO A 879 19.58 -23.95 53.08
C PRO A 879 20.52 -22.91 52.45
N ASN A 880 21.13 -23.18 51.30
CA ASN A 880 22.07 -22.24 50.66
C ASN A 880 21.34 -21.00 50.14
N ASN A 881 20.12 -21.21 49.64
CA ASN A 881 19.24 -20.13 49.25
C ASN A 881 18.87 -19.23 50.43
N CYS A 882 18.54 -19.81 51.59
CA CYS A 882 18.28 -19.04 52.83
C CYS A 882 19.45 -18.13 53.23
N ILE A 883 20.70 -18.62 53.13
CA ILE A 883 21.90 -17.82 53.42
C ILE A 883 21.97 -16.63 52.48
N THR A 884 21.84 -16.87 51.17
CA THR A 884 21.88 -15.82 50.14
C THR A 884 20.76 -14.79 50.35
N MET A 885 19.55 -15.23 50.70
CA MET A 885 18.43 -14.32 50.99
C MET A 885 18.71 -13.46 52.23
N HIS A 886 19.28 -14.05 53.29
CA HIS A 886 19.62 -13.33 54.51
C HIS A 886 20.69 -12.26 54.27
N GLU A 887 21.74 -12.59 53.52
CA GLU A 887 22.81 -11.65 53.12
C GLU A 887 22.27 -10.46 52.31
N ASN A 888 21.19 -10.66 51.54
CA ASN A 888 20.52 -9.61 50.78
C ASN A 888 19.45 -8.84 51.59
N GLY A 889 19.34 -9.09 52.90
CA GLY A 889 18.48 -8.33 53.81
C GLY A 889 16.98 -8.63 53.68
N VAL A 890 16.61 -9.83 53.19
CA VAL A 890 15.20 -10.22 52.94
C VAL A 890 14.32 -10.10 54.18
N VAL A 891 14.86 -10.40 55.37
CA VAL A 891 14.09 -10.54 56.62
C VAL A 891 13.39 -9.24 56.99
N LYS A 892 14.06 -8.10 56.87
CA LYS A 892 13.47 -6.79 57.17
C LYS A 892 12.30 -6.46 56.23
N LEU A 893 12.43 -6.83 54.96
CA LEU A 893 11.40 -6.58 53.94
C LEU A 893 10.18 -7.47 54.19
N LEU A 894 10.40 -8.78 54.41
CA LEU A 894 9.31 -9.72 54.67
C LEU A 894 8.60 -9.48 56.00
N LEU A 895 9.31 -9.02 57.05
CA LEU A 895 8.67 -8.68 58.34
C LEU A 895 7.61 -7.59 58.19
N ALA A 896 7.86 -6.60 57.32
CA ALA A 896 6.85 -5.59 57.01
C ALA A 896 5.63 -6.20 56.28
N MET A 897 5.87 -7.21 55.43
CA MET A 897 4.84 -7.88 54.64
C MET A 897 3.99 -8.89 55.44
N VAL A 898 4.49 -9.40 56.58
CA VAL A 898 3.68 -10.19 57.52
C VAL A 898 2.50 -9.38 58.08
N GLY A 899 2.61 -8.05 58.13
CA GLY A 899 1.52 -7.16 58.49
C GLY A 899 0.55 -6.82 57.35
N SER A 900 0.69 -7.43 56.17
CA SER A 900 -0.18 -7.19 55.01
C SER A 900 -1.60 -7.69 55.25
N THR A 901 -2.58 -7.04 54.62
CA THR A 901 -3.98 -7.51 54.57
C THR A 901 -4.20 -8.63 53.56
N ASP A 902 -3.21 -8.89 52.70
CA ASP A 902 -3.23 -9.98 51.73
C ASP A 902 -2.73 -11.28 52.38
N GLU A 903 -3.64 -12.22 52.62
CA GLU A 903 -3.39 -13.50 53.28
C GLU A 903 -2.30 -14.32 52.57
N THR A 904 -2.32 -14.37 51.24
CA THR A 904 -1.34 -15.14 50.46
C THR A 904 0.07 -14.56 50.59
N LEU A 905 0.19 -13.24 50.61
CA LEU A 905 1.46 -12.56 50.86
C LEU A 905 1.92 -12.76 52.30
N GLN A 906 1.00 -12.65 53.26
CA GLN A 906 1.28 -12.85 54.68
C GLN A 906 1.81 -14.26 54.96
N GLU A 907 1.14 -15.30 54.44
CA GLU A 907 1.53 -16.70 54.61
C GLU A 907 2.90 -16.96 53.98
N ALA A 908 3.11 -16.55 52.73
CA ALA A 908 4.38 -16.75 52.05
C ALA A 908 5.54 -16.01 52.76
N ALA A 909 5.31 -14.78 53.22
CA ALA A 909 6.30 -14.01 53.98
C ALA A 909 6.65 -14.67 55.32
N ALA A 910 5.64 -15.12 56.07
CA ALA A 910 5.83 -15.80 57.34
C ALA A 910 6.54 -17.16 57.15
N GLY A 911 6.14 -17.92 56.14
CA GLY A 911 6.75 -19.21 55.79
C GLY A 911 8.23 -19.07 55.42
N CYS A 912 8.57 -18.08 54.60
CA CYS A 912 9.95 -17.80 54.21
C CYS A 912 10.81 -17.40 55.43
N ILE A 913 10.31 -16.52 56.30
CA ILE A 913 10.99 -16.14 57.54
C ILE A 913 11.18 -17.37 58.46
N ALA A 914 10.17 -18.23 58.57
CA ALA A 914 10.25 -19.43 59.38
C ALA A 914 11.35 -20.39 58.89
N ASN A 915 11.48 -20.59 57.58
CA ASN A 915 12.56 -21.39 56.98
C ASN A 915 13.95 -20.81 57.30
N ILE A 916 14.13 -19.50 57.12
CA ILE A 916 15.39 -18.81 57.44
C ILE A 916 15.71 -18.96 58.94
N ARG A 917 14.73 -18.80 59.84
CA ARG A 917 14.95 -18.94 61.29
C ARG A 917 15.25 -20.38 61.70
N ARG A 918 14.61 -21.39 61.09
CA ARG A 918 14.92 -22.81 61.34
C ARG A 918 16.37 -23.13 61.00
N LEU A 919 16.89 -22.62 59.88
CA LEU A 919 18.30 -22.78 59.51
C LEU A 919 19.24 -22.13 60.54
N ALA A 920 18.93 -20.90 60.96
CA ALA A 920 19.72 -20.20 61.98
C ALA A 920 19.76 -20.97 63.31
N LEU A 921 18.60 -21.49 63.76
CA LEU A 921 18.50 -22.31 64.97
C LEU A 921 19.25 -23.63 64.87
N ALA A 922 19.20 -24.31 63.72
CA ALA A 922 19.98 -25.52 63.48
C ALA A 922 21.49 -25.25 63.55
N THR A 923 21.93 -24.10 63.01
CA THR A 923 23.34 -23.67 63.06
C THR A 923 23.77 -23.29 64.48
N GLU A 924 22.93 -22.60 65.25
CA GLU A 924 23.17 -22.28 66.67
C GLU A 924 23.30 -23.58 67.50
N LYS A 925 22.40 -24.55 67.30
CA LYS A 925 22.47 -25.85 67.97
C LYS A 925 23.73 -26.63 67.61
N ALA A 926 24.16 -26.61 66.35
CA ALA A 926 25.39 -27.29 65.93
C ALA A 926 26.68 -26.61 66.45
N LYS A 927 26.62 -25.33 66.83
CA LYS A 927 27.78 -24.58 67.37
C LYS A 927 27.92 -24.68 68.88
N TYR A 928 26.82 -24.89 69.62
CA TYR A 928 26.79 -24.82 71.09
C TYR A 928 26.22 -26.08 71.77
N GLY A 929 25.71 -27.04 71.01
CA GLY A 929 25.37 -28.38 71.47
C GLY A 929 26.39 -29.39 70.99
#